data_AF-A0A842VDY1-F1
#
_entry.id   AF-A0A842VDY1-F1
#
_cell.length_a   1.000
_cell.length_b   1.000
_cell.length_c   1.000
_cell.angle_alpha   90.00
_cell.angle_beta   90.00
_cell.angle_gamma   90.00
#
_symmetry.space_group_name_H-M   'P 1'
#
loop_
_entity.id
_entity.type
_entity.pdbx_description
1 polymer ?
#
loop_
_entity_poly.entity_id
_entity_poly.type
_entity_poly.pdbx_seq_one_letter_code
_entity_poly.pdbx_strand_id
1 'polypeptide(L)'
;MNEYTEVSRKALKQDRVAMCPCFGCKIMKRVKPLKFGFFGFGRHSKCKVHRIPLVYLDEKIRDVVSGALACLFDKAGLPPKELINLVKEKFPANLKAFVNAWVYSITIGRGAPIASCYLDAIASAYMSNLTKKQVKTLKLDISNKRKLIKALKDNDAIIRGIKEMAHQYARLLKHLRAHSEVLVDIRELKPISEDLRRSLEAWQNVMAKEEQKLWDIREKRDVPLTTVKRFYDESLNAGTCRCLLGLAPEKNKKRNITAFDRFSTYLEFWKQGLAVKFTKSDIQAHKRNLNNNKTSFQLDSKIEDFLDIHNPLKTKLNYKRIMKLPELKSNENLKQEEDVSDKFSNFLKNLITLLKKGGIIKDSSIKSAQQFLGSNIYSLRGDRKRYGTNIAEYILDQWNARVINQAKRRNLTGNFMTEFHQLFKNYYMESNYKQLNPIYRSYRILLYRIVCMFKKAELIKNNTLDNLVEKIGLDFRHTITDLKNDPTLRPTIIVFNNLKRYINRFLNKKPSSKSIRELRKSTFELIDEFIENFRIKDIHILKKLQKKGQSHRNDLIKEFIKRCDKLGNIKNISSLSYLLFKDRNYLNTHFLNKTNKSHKPELYILFRILLNTITWNLEMLNYFGVHINEEELLGYQAEIESIIKEFVFSNKFRTKYVEENFVRNGISLRKNYLYPEYDAIFAMWLTCGVYYDNSMITFEDVKNFFDFEIDPTSYLLYNASINIGSYILKKVYYRIKQLLNKIIIGGTFNNFNYSDKILIFHECFNQIYSYSRVRNIRVLPARYDVYRIFQNKYVITYHVVELLKRNLGMDILYFRNLPHSIFNDGSWVRHHFRYADYIIRYDLGELKSSKVKDILLSSNKYHSSYRIYERSKKGEDNIERILEAFAIFKNYSGKIIERKIIKVLESLDLNWLYHKWKSQGQEQFDLMLKEFNFRKEFLKDNSIEKFLKKYYKIIYDQYFNNYLYVKNNIDKFKGIIF
;
A
#
# COMPACT_ATOMS: atom_id res chain seq x y z
N MET A 1 -4.43 -5.55 -22.56
CA MET A 1 -5.88 -5.83 -22.48
C MET A 1 -6.00 -7.34 -22.35
N ASN A 2 -6.76 -7.86 -21.39
CA ASN A 2 -6.95 -9.31 -21.35
C ASN A 2 -7.91 -9.69 -22.47
N GLU A 3 -7.45 -10.53 -23.38
CA GLU A 3 -8.30 -11.19 -24.35
C GLU A 3 -9.22 -12.12 -23.55
N TYR A 4 -10.51 -11.80 -23.48
CA TYR A 4 -11.45 -12.61 -22.73
C TYR A 4 -11.81 -13.84 -23.54
N THR A 5 -11.97 -14.98 -22.86
CA THR A 5 -12.42 -16.19 -23.52
C THR A 5 -13.88 -16.02 -23.93
N GLU A 6 -14.14 -15.92 -25.22
CA GLU A 6 -15.51 -15.97 -25.73
C GLU A 6 -16.18 -17.28 -25.33
N VAL A 7 -17.45 -17.22 -24.93
CA VAL A 7 -18.12 -18.39 -24.37
C VAL A 7 -18.38 -19.46 -25.43
N SER A 8 -17.48 -20.44 -25.49
CA SER A 8 -17.59 -21.62 -26.36
C SER A 8 -18.33 -22.74 -25.62
N ARG A 9 -19.51 -23.11 -26.12
CA ARG A 9 -20.26 -24.27 -25.60
C ARG A 9 -19.55 -25.60 -25.89
N LYS A 10 -18.64 -25.63 -26.87
CA LYS A 10 -17.84 -26.81 -27.26
C LYS A 10 -16.71 -27.09 -26.26
N ALA A 11 -16.04 -26.04 -25.77
CA ALA A 11 -14.96 -26.17 -24.80
C ALA A 11 -15.46 -26.33 -23.35
N LEU A 12 -16.75 -26.07 -23.10
CA LEU A 12 -17.35 -26.06 -21.78
C LEU A 12 -17.61 -27.50 -21.30
N LYS A 13 -17.03 -27.88 -20.15
CA LYS A 13 -17.26 -29.21 -19.51
C LYS A 13 -18.41 -29.23 -18.50
N GLN A 14 -18.82 -28.07 -17.98
CA GLN A 14 -19.81 -27.93 -16.90
C GLN A 14 -20.65 -26.66 -17.09
N ASP A 15 -21.84 -26.59 -16.49
CA ASP A 15 -22.64 -25.36 -16.48
C ASP A 15 -21.82 -24.18 -15.94
N ARG A 16 -21.87 -23.05 -16.66
CA ARG A 16 -21.27 -21.77 -16.23
C ARG A 16 -22.26 -20.63 -16.43
N VAL A 17 -22.05 -19.51 -15.75
CA VAL A 17 -22.79 -18.28 -15.99
C VAL A 17 -21.90 -17.30 -16.76
N ALA A 18 -22.44 -16.74 -17.83
CA ALA A 18 -21.78 -15.76 -18.67
C ALA A 18 -22.58 -14.46 -18.69
N MET A 19 -21.89 -13.34 -18.90
CA MET A 19 -22.47 -12.02 -19.02
C MET A 19 -22.11 -11.36 -20.35
N CYS A 20 -22.90 -10.40 -20.79
CA CYS A 20 -22.57 -9.62 -21.96
C CYS A 20 -21.33 -8.76 -21.69
N PRO A 21 -20.34 -8.74 -22.61
CA PRO A 21 -19.17 -7.88 -22.44
C PRO A 21 -19.45 -6.42 -22.83
N CYS A 22 -20.55 -6.14 -23.55
CA CYS A 22 -21.06 -4.77 -23.71
C CYS A 22 -21.57 -4.26 -22.37
N PHE A 23 -21.06 -3.11 -22.00
CA PHE A 23 -21.28 -2.51 -20.70
C PHE A 23 -22.72 -1.96 -20.58
N GLY A 24 -23.32 -1.96 -19.37
CA GLY A 24 -24.73 -1.56 -19.18
C GLY A 24 -25.72 -2.68 -19.48
N CYS A 25 -25.29 -3.69 -20.23
CA CYS A 25 -26.14 -4.82 -20.57
C CYS A 25 -26.38 -5.73 -19.36
N LYS A 26 -27.62 -5.76 -18.88
CA LYS A 26 -28.06 -6.67 -17.81
C LYS A 26 -28.13 -8.15 -18.23
N ILE A 27 -27.78 -8.48 -19.47
CA ILE A 27 -27.88 -9.85 -19.97
C ILE A 27 -26.80 -10.71 -19.32
N MET A 28 -27.27 -11.57 -18.42
CA MET A 28 -26.52 -12.67 -17.84
C MET A 28 -27.27 -13.97 -18.13
N LYS A 29 -26.54 -15.00 -18.57
CA LYS A 29 -27.12 -16.26 -19.02
C LYS A 29 -26.31 -17.43 -18.51
N ARG A 30 -27.00 -18.45 -17.99
CA ARG A 30 -26.40 -19.77 -17.81
C ARG A 30 -26.15 -20.45 -19.16
N VAL A 31 -24.91 -20.87 -19.38
CA VAL A 31 -24.46 -21.58 -20.56
C VAL A 31 -24.20 -23.04 -20.20
N LYS A 32 -24.82 -23.94 -20.96
CA LYS A 32 -24.72 -25.39 -20.80
C LYS A 32 -23.76 -26.00 -21.83
N PRO A 33 -23.02 -27.07 -21.49
CA PRO A 33 -22.24 -27.84 -22.46
C PRO A 33 -23.15 -28.42 -23.56
N LEU A 34 -22.57 -28.71 -24.73
CA LEU A 34 -23.28 -29.44 -25.79
C LEU A 34 -23.45 -30.91 -25.38
N LYS A 35 -24.67 -31.45 -25.54
CA LYS A 35 -24.97 -32.86 -25.18
C LYS A 35 -24.34 -33.86 -26.16
N PHE A 36 -24.16 -33.47 -27.43
CA PHE A 36 -23.53 -34.29 -28.47
C PHE A 36 -22.53 -33.41 -29.23
N GLY A 37 -21.24 -33.74 -29.15
CA GLY A 37 -20.14 -32.90 -29.64
C GLY A 37 -20.08 -32.69 -31.17
N PHE A 38 -20.90 -33.40 -31.95
CA PHE A 38 -20.81 -33.48 -33.41
C PHE A 38 -21.81 -32.60 -34.18
N PHE A 39 -22.97 -32.23 -33.62
CA PHE A 39 -24.00 -31.44 -34.34
C PHE A 39 -24.13 -30.02 -33.77
N GLY A 40 -23.13 -29.17 -33.99
CA GLY A 40 -23.12 -27.81 -33.42
C GLY A 40 -22.26 -26.80 -34.16
N PHE A 41 -22.43 -26.66 -35.49
CA PHE A 41 -21.91 -25.50 -36.22
C PHE A 41 -22.79 -24.28 -35.91
N GLY A 42 -22.40 -23.46 -34.92
CA GLY A 42 -23.25 -22.35 -34.47
C GLY A 42 -22.75 -21.61 -33.23
N ARG A 43 -21.57 -21.00 -33.39
CA ARG A 43 -20.88 -19.89 -32.68
C ARG A 43 -21.47 -19.39 -31.35
N HIS A 44 -20.62 -19.37 -30.33
CA HIS A 44 -20.65 -18.62 -29.05
C HIS A 44 -22.00 -18.09 -28.56
N SER A 45 -22.33 -18.31 -27.27
CA SER A 45 -23.56 -17.71 -26.72
C SER A 45 -23.50 -16.19 -26.89
N LYS A 46 -24.46 -15.59 -27.60
CA LYS A 46 -24.50 -14.16 -27.89
C LYS A 46 -25.47 -13.41 -26.97
N CYS A 47 -25.18 -12.14 -26.74
CA CYS A 47 -26.10 -11.20 -26.12
C CYS A 47 -27.30 -10.95 -27.06
N LYS A 48 -28.53 -10.98 -26.53
CA LYS A 48 -29.74 -10.70 -27.33
C LYS A 48 -29.83 -9.25 -27.80
N VAL A 49 -29.30 -8.31 -27.03
CA VAL A 49 -29.31 -6.86 -27.34
C VAL A 49 -28.19 -6.52 -28.32
N HIS A 50 -26.94 -6.80 -27.92
CA HIS A 50 -25.77 -6.34 -28.68
C HIS A 50 -25.30 -7.30 -29.77
N ARG A 51 -25.89 -8.50 -29.86
CA ARG A 51 -25.54 -9.54 -30.85
C ARG A 51 -24.07 -10.00 -30.85
N ILE A 52 -23.27 -9.61 -29.85
CA ILE A 52 -21.88 -10.05 -29.64
C ILE A 52 -21.77 -11.25 -28.69
N PRO A 53 -20.66 -12.02 -28.73
CA PRO A 53 -20.40 -13.14 -27.81
C PRO A 53 -20.43 -12.72 -26.33
N LEU A 54 -20.98 -13.58 -25.47
CA LEU A 54 -20.91 -13.47 -24.02
C LEU A 54 -19.51 -13.86 -23.52
N VAL A 55 -19.15 -13.38 -22.32
CA VAL A 55 -17.90 -13.68 -21.62
C VAL A 55 -18.22 -14.26 -20.25
N TYR A 56 -17.38 -15.16 -19.73
CA TYR A 56 -17.59 -15.75 -18.41
C TYR A 56 -17.51 -14.69 -17.29
N LEU A 57 -18.45 -14.74 -16.33
CA LEU A 57 -18.53 -13.75 -15.26
C LEU A 57 -17.28 -13.76 -14.37
N ASP A 58 -16.75 -14.93 -14.06
CA ASP A 58 -15.55 -15.12 -13.23
C ASP A 58 -14.28 -14.55 -13.88
N GLU A 59 -14.26 -14.36 -15.20
CA GLU A 59 -13.17 -13.69 -15.90
C GLU A 59 -13.39 -12.17 -15.96
N LYS A 60 -14.64 -11.72 -16.09
CA LYS A 60 -14.98 -10.32 -16.32
C LYS A 60 -15.06 -9.48 -15.04
N ILE A 61 -15.50 -10.07 -13.92
CA ILE A 61 -15.80 -9.37 -12.67
C ILE A 61 -14.60 -8.57 -12.10
N ARG A 62 -13.38 -9.04 -12.35
CA ARG A 62 -12.15 -8.40 -11.88
C ARG A 62 -11.90 -7.01 -12.49
N ASP A 63 -12.05 -6.89 -13.80
CA ASP A 63 -11.77 -5.62 -14.49
C ASP A 63 -12.79 -4.56 -14.10
N VAL A 64 -14.00 -5.01 -13.81
CA VAL A 64 -15.07 -4.16 -13.35
C VAL A 64 -14.78 -3.60 -11.97
N VAL A 65 -14.44 -4.46 -11.00
CA VAL A 65 -14.07 -4.00 -9.65
C VAL A 65 -12.86 -3.07 -9.71
N SER A 66 -11.96 -3.28 -10.66
CA SER A 66 -10.81 -2.38 -10.87
C SER A 66 -11.24 -1.00 -11.40
N GLY A 67 -12.17 -0.93 -12.36
CA GLY A 67 -12.74 0.34 -12.82
C GLY A 67 -13.52 1.09 -11.73
N ALA A 68 -14.29 0.36 -10.90
CA ALA A 68 -15.00 0.92 -9.75
C ALA A 68 -14.03 1.51 -8.72
N LEU A 69 -12.95 0.79 -8.39
CA LEU A 69 -11.91 1.28 -7.48
C LEU A 69 -11.20 2.52 -8.02
N ALA A 70 -10.96 2.60 -9.34
CA ALA A 70 -10.36 3.77 -9.97
C ALA A 70 -11.25 5.02 -9.82
N CYS A 71 -12.56 4.88 -9.97
CA CYS A 71 -13.53 5.99 -9.84
C CYS A 71 -13.83 6.38 -8.39
N LEU A 72 -13.72 5.41 -7.47
CA LEU A 72 -13.89 5.64 -6.04
C LEU A 72 -12.82 6.59 -5.47
N PHE A 73 -11.58 6.42 -5.91
CA PHE A 73 -10.44 7.22 -5.45
C PHE A 73 -9.99 8.25 -6.48
N ASP A 74 -10.88 8.66 -7.36
CA ASP A 74 -10.59 9.66 -8.39
C ASP A 74 -10.46 11.07 -7.80
N LYS A 75 -9.59 11.91 -8.36
CA LYS A 75 -9.36 13.30 -7.94
C LYS A 75 -10.65 14.12 -7.92
N ALA A 76 -11.59 13.82 -8.81
CA ALA A 76 -12.92 14.44 -8.82
C ALA A 76 -13.78 14.10 -7.57
N GLY A 77 -13.36 13.15 -6.74
CA GLY A 77 -13.98 12.85 -5.44
C GLY A 77 -13.50 13.70 -4.27
N LEU A 78 -12.43 14.48 -4.44
CA LEU A 78 -12.10 15.54 -3.50
C LEU A 78 -13.20 16.62 -3.51
N PRO A 79 -13.32 17.44 -2.44
CA PRO A 79 -14.37 18.46 -2.41
C PRO A 79 -14.22 19.41 -3.61
N PRO A 80 -15.33 19.74 -4.33
CA PRO A 80 -15.29 20.64 -5.47
C PRO A 80 -14.62 21.97 -5.14
N LYS A 81 -13.95 22.58 -6.12
CA LYS A 81 -13.18 23.81 -5.91
C LYS A 81 -14.07 24.95 -5.39
N GLU A 82 -15.29 25.03 -5.92
CA GLU A 82 -16.31 25.99 -5.54
C GLU A 82 -16.66 25.85 -4.06
N LEU A 83 -16.84 24.61 -3.60
CA LEU A 83 -17.15 24.30 -2.21
C LEU A 83 -15.96 24.57 -1.28
N ILE A 84 -14.74 24.26 -1.73
CA ILE A 84 -13.51 24.60 -0.98
C ILE A 84 -13.35 26.10 -0.82
N ASN A 85 -13.60 26.88 -1.86
CA ASN A 85 -13.50 28.33 -1.81
C ASN A 85 -14.53 28.91 -0.84
N LEU A 86 -15.78 28.44 -0.91
CA LEU A 86 -16.82 28.81 0.05
C LEU A 86 -16.40 28.56 1.50
N VAL A 87 -15.84 27.37 1.78
CA VAL A 87 -15.39 27.02 3.14
C VAL A 87 -14.16 27.84 3.55
N LYS A 88 -13.23 28.10 2.63
CA LYS A 88 -12.05 28.94 2.89
C LYS A 88 -12.43 30.37 3.26
N GLU A 89 -13.40 30.94 2.54
CA GLU A 89 -13.81 32.34 2.70
C GLU A 89 -14.69 32.52 3.94
N LYS A 90 -15.71 31.66 4.11
CA LYS A 90 -16.72 31.84 5.17
C LYS A 90 -16.40 31.09 6.46
N PHE A 91 -15.68 29.97 6.37
CA PHE A 91 -15.42 29.07 7.50
C PHE A 91 -13.95 28.62 7.58
N PRO A 92 -12.96 29.55 7.55
CA PRO A 92 -11.54 29.20 7.47
C PRO A 92 -11.07 28.31 8.63
N ALA A 93 -11.63 28.51 9.84
CA ALA A 93 -11.34 27.68 11.01
C ALA A 93 -11.80 26.22 10.84
N ASN A 94 -12.81 25.99 10.00
CA ASN A 94 -13.36 24.66 9.75
C ASN A 94 -12.72 23.96 8.56
N LEU A 95 -11.89 24.62 7.75
CA LEU A 95 -11.36 24.07 6.50
C LEU A 95 -10.68 22.71 6.69
N LYS A 96 -9.77 22.60 7.66
CA LYS A 96 -9.06 21.33 7.91
C LYS A 96 -10.04 20.22 8.32
N ALA A 97 -10.99 20.54 9.20
CA ALA A 97 -12.01 19.59 9.67
C ALA A 97 -12.93 19.16 8.52
N PHE A 98 -13.37 20.10 7.70
CA PHE A 98 -14.19 19.86 6.51
C PHE A 98 -13.50 18.92 5.51
N VAL A 99 -12.25 19.22 5.13
CA VAL A 99 -11.51 18.38 4.16
C VAL A 99 -11.28 16.97 4.73
N ASN A 100 -10.91 16.84 6.01
CA ASN A 100 -10.74 15.54 6.65
C ASN A 100 -12.04 14.74 6.67
N ALA A 101 -13.14 15.38 7.07
CA ALA A 101 -14.45 14.74 7.13
C ALA A 101 -14.95 14.36 5.74
N TRP A 102 -14.77 15.20 4.73
CA TRP A 102 -15.13 14.89 3.34
C TRP A 102 -14.36 13.68 2.81
N VAL A 103 -13.03 13.66 2.95
CA VAL A 103 -12.20 12.55 2.47
C VAL A 103 -12.58 11.24 3.17
N TYR A 104 -12.89 11.31 4.47
CA TYR A 104 -13.42 10.16 5.20
C TYR A 104 -14.77 9.71 4.62
N SER A 105 -15.68 10.67 4.38
CA SER A 105 -17.00 10.43 3.80
C SER A 105 -16.96 9.91 2.35
N ILE A 106 -15.87 10.04 1.59
CA ILE A 106 -15.75 9.44 0.24
C ILE A 106 -16.00 7.92 0.29
N THR A 107 -15.45 7.25 1.30
CA THR A 107 -15.54 5.79 1.42
C THR A 107 -16.97 5.30 1.63
N ILE A 108 -17.81 6.11 2.26
CA ILE A 108 -19.21 5.79 2.53
C ILE A 108 -20.10 6.38 1.44
N GLY A 109 -19.95 7.68 1.16
CA GLY A 109 -20.78 8.46 0.26
C GLY A 109 -20.60 8.14 -1.22
N ARG A 110 -19.37 7.87 -1.66
CA ARG A 110 -19.09 7.32 -3.00
C ARG A 110 -19.05 5.79 -2.95
N GLY A 111 -18.40 5.22 -1.93
CA GLY A 111 -18.13 3.79 -1.87
C GLY A 111 -19.33 2.90 -1.62
N ALA A 112 -20.28 3.25 -0.75
CA ALA A 112 -21.44 2.39 -0.49
C ALA A 112 -22.35 2.26 -1.72
N PRO A 113 -22.76 3.34 -2.43
CA PRO A 113 -23.53 3.22 -3.67
C PRO A 113 -22.80 2.45 -4.79
N ILE A 114 -21.46 2.52 -4.82
CA ILE A 114 -20.63 1.80 -5.79
C ILE A 114 -20.46 0.32 -5.41
N ALA A 115 -20.39 -0.02 -4.11
CA ALA A 115 -20.07 -1.36 -3.63
C ALA A 115 -21.32 -2.22 -3.36
N SER A 116 -22.29 -1.72 -2.59
CA SER A 116 -23.44 -2.52 -2.14
C SER A 116 -24.42 -2.78 -3.28
N CYS A 117 -24.85 -1.74 -4.00
CA CYS A 117 -25.81 -1.89 -5.10
C CYS A 117 -25.26 -2.70 -6.29
N TYR A 118 -23.94 -2.75 -6.43
CA TYR A 118 -23.26 -3.34 -7.59
C TYR A 118 -23.07 -4.86 -7.46
N LEU A 119 -22.36 -5.29 -6.41
CA LEU A 119 -22.06 -6.70 -6.23
C LEU A 119 -23.29 -7.49 -5.81
N ASP A 120 -24.22 -6.88 -5.08
CA ASP A 120 -25.50 -7.50 -4.77
C ASP A 120 -26.35 -7.71 -6.03
N ALA A 121 -26.36 -6.77 -6.97
CA ALA A 121 -27.12 -6.91 -8.22
C ALA A 121 -26.53 -8.00 -9.12
N ILE A 122 -25.20 -8.09 -9.23
CA ILE A 122 -24.53 -9.17 -9.95
C ILE A 122 -24.77 -10.50 -9.27
N ALA A 123 -24.58 -10.59 -7.95
CA ALA A 123 -24.82 -11.81 -7.20
C ALA A 123 -26.28 -12.26 -7.35
N SER A 124 -27.23 -11.33 -7.25
CA SER A 124 -28.67 -11.62 -7.43
C SER A 124 -28.96 -12.14 -8.83
N ALA A 125 -28.44 -11.47 -9.87
CA ALA A 125 -28.58 -11.90 -11.26
C ALA A 125 -27.89 -13.25 -11.54
N TYR A 126 -26.78 -13.52 -10.85
CA TYR A 126 -26.09 -14.80 -10.94
C TYR A 126 -26.94 -15.92 -10.34
N MET A 127 -27.46 -15.69 -9.12
CA MET A 127 -28.29 -16.66 -8.41
C MET A 127 -29.59 -16.96 -9.14
N SER A 128 -30.22 -15.97 -9.79
CA SER A 128 -31.43 -16.19 -10.59
C SER A 128 -31.20 -17.05 -11.84
N ASN A 129 -29.95 -17.14 -12.32
CA ASN A 129 -29.57 -17.98 -13.46
C ASN A 129 -29.31 -19.45 -13.08
N LEU A 130 -29.32 -19.80 -11.78
CA LEU A 130 -29.08 -21.16 -11.28
C LEU A 130 -30.39 -21.96 -11.18
N THR A 131 -30.33 -23.29 -11.31
CA THR A 131 -31.50 -24.15 -11.00
C THR A 131 -31.78 -24.22 -9.51
N LYS A 132 -33.03 -24.54 -9.13
CA LYS A 132 -33.40 -24.91 -7.75
C LYS A 132 -32.48 -25.98 -7.15
N LYS A 133 -32.08 -26.98 -7.94
CA LYS A 133 -31.13 -28.03 -7.50
C LYS A 133 -29.74 -27.46 -7.18
N GLN A 134 -29.20 -26.63 -8.07
CA GLN A 134 -27.93 -25.93 -7.85
C GLN A 134 -27.96 -25.03 -6.61
N VAL A 135 -29.03 -24.24 -6.44
CA VAL A 135 -29.21 -23.39 -5.25
C VAL A 135 -29.34 -24.24 -3.99
N LYS A 136 -30.08 -25.36 -4.03
CA LYS A 136 -30.18 -26.29 -2.89
C LYS A 136 -28.81 -26.89 -2.56
N THR A 137 -28.02 -27.28 -3.56
CA THR A 137 -26.65 -27.76 -3.36
C THR A 137 -25.75 -26.72 -2.68
N LEU A 138 -25.89 -25.44 -3.04
CA LEU A 138 -25.15 -24.34 -2.39
C LEU A 138 -25.61 -24.07 -0.95
N LYS A 139 -26.84 -24.47 -0.58
CA LYS A 139 -27.44 -24.29 0.75
C LYS A 139 -27.44 -25.56 1.62
N LEU A 140 -26.91 -26.67 1.15
CA LEU A 140 -26.96 -27.95 1.88
C LEU A 140 -26.16 -27.89 3.17
N ASP A 141 -26.82 -28.16 4.29
CA ASP A 141 -26.19 -28.34 5.61
C ASP A 141 -25.63 -29.77 5.75
N ILE A 142 -24.51 -29.90 6.47
CA ILE A 142 -23.51 -30.96 6.30
C ILE A 142 -23.85 -32.21 7.12
N SER A 143 -24.85 -33.00 6.71
CA SER A 143 -25.12 -34.32 7.32
C SER A 143 -24.60 -35.51 6.51
N ASN A 144 -24.34 -35.37 5.20
CA ASN A 144 -23.86 -36.49 4.35
C ASN A 144 -22.70 -36.10 3.41
N LYS A 145 -21.48 -36.38 3.87
CA LYS A 145 -20.21 -35.98 3.24
C LYS A 145 -20.00 -36.51 1.82
N ARG A 146 -20.47 -37.73 1.50
CA ARG A 146 -20.27 -38.35 0.16
C ARG A 146 -21.16 -37.70 -0.91
N LYS A 147 -22.44 -37.46 -0.60
CA LYS A 147 -23.37 -36.75 -1.50
C LYS A 147 -22.91 -35.30 -1.74
N LEU A 148 -22.36 -34.65 -0.70
CA LEU A 148 -21.79 -33.31 -0.80
C LEU A 148 -20.60 -33.25 -1.76
N ILE A 149 -19.61 -34.14 -1.63
CA ILE A 149 -18.41 -34.14 -2.49
C ILE A 149 -18.78 -34.30 -3.98
N LYS A 150 -19.72 -35.21 -4.29
CA LYS A 150 -20.20 -35.40 -5.67
C LYS A 150 -20.90 -34.15 -6.19
N ALA A 151 -21.83 -33.58 -5.40
CA ALA A 151 -22.56 -32.38 -5.79
C ALA A 151 -21.66 -31.14 -5.96
N LEU A 152 -20.58 -31.03 -5.17
CA LEU A 152 -19.57 -29.98 -5.32
C LEU A 152 -18.75 -30.15 -6.61
N LYS A 153 -18.35 -31.39 -6.98
CA LYS A 153 -17.65 -31.66 -8.24
C LYS A 153 -18.50 -31.32 -9.46
N ASP A 154 -19.78 -31.66 -9.44
CA ASP A 154 -20.71 -31.42 -10.56
C ASP A 154 -21.02 -29.93 -10.77
N ASN A 155 -20.80 -29.08 -9.75
CA ASN A 155 -21.10 -27.65 -9.77
C ASN A 155 -19.86 -26.77 -9.55
N ASP A 156 -18.66 -27.32 -9.73
CA ASP A 156 -17.39 -26.67 -9.40
C ASP A 156 -17.21 -25.33 -10.16
N ALA A 157 -17.59 -25.26 -11.43
CA ALA A 157 -17.53 -24.02 -12.19
C ALA A 157 -18.49 -22.93 -11.68
N ILE A 158 -19.68 -23.31 -11.18
CA ILE A 158 -20.63 -22.37 -10.56
C ILE A 158 -20.10 -21.88 -9.22
N ILE A 159 -19.51 -22.78 -8.43
CA ILE A 159 -18.90 -22.47 -7.13
C ILE A 159 -17.72 -21.52 -7.32
N ARG A 160 -16.86 -21.75 -8.33
CA ARG A 160 -15.78 -20.82 -8.69
C ARG A 160 -16.30 -19.42 -9.00
N GLY A 161 -17.38 -19.29 -9.77
CA GLY A 161 -17.98 -17.98 -10.05
C GLY A 161 -18.45 -17.25 -8.79
N ILE A 162 -19.08 -17.97 -7.85
CA ILE A 162 -19.49 -17.40 -6.55
C ILE A 162 -18.27 -17.00 -5.72
N LYS A 163 -17.26 -17.86 -5.66
CA LYS A 163 -16.01 -17.59 -4.94
C LYS A 163 -15.28 -16.38 -5.51
N GLU A 164 -15.23 -16.22 -6.83
CA GLU A 164 -14.60 -15.07 -7.45
C GLU A 164 -15.38 -13.78 -7.16
N MET A 165 -16.71 -13.80 -7.22
CA MET A 165 -17.53 -12.63 -6.81
C MET A 165 -17.28 -12.27 -5.34
N ALA A 166 -17.28 -13.25 -4.43
CA ALA A 166 -16.99 -13.04 -3.02
C ALA A 166 -15.55 -12.51 -2.79
N HIS A 167 -14.58 -13.02 -3.54
CA HIS A 167 -13.19 -12.56 -3.50
C HIS A 167 -13.08 -11.10 -3.96
N GLN A 168 -13.71 -10.72 -5.07
CA GLN A 168 -13.70 -9.34 -5.55
C GLN A 168 -14.47 -8.39 -4.60
N TYR A 169 -15.54 -8.86 -3.96
CA TYR A 169 -16.23 -8.14 -2.88
C TYR A 169 -15.31 -7.88 -1.68
N ALA A 170 -14.64 -8.91 -1.18
CA ALA A 170 -13.68 -8.77 -0.09
C ALA A 170 -12.51 -7.83 -0.46
N ARG A 171 -12.02 -7.90 -1.70
CA ARG A 171 -10.98 -7.00 -2.23
C ARG A 171 -11.46 -5.54 -2.21
N LEU A 172 -12.68 -5.27 -2.67
CA LEU A 172 -13.28 -3.93 -2.65
C LEU A 172 -13.38 -3.38 -1.22
N LEU A 173 -13.90 -4.18 -0.27
CA LEU A 173 -14.01 -3.80 1.13
C LEU A 173 -12.64 -3.54 1.79
N LYS A 174 -11.64 -4.38 1.49
CA LYS A 174 -10.28 -4.20 1.99
C LYS A 174 -9.69 -2.88 1.49
N HIS A 175 -9.87 -2.54 0.22
CA HIS A 175 -9.41 -1.26 -0.33
C HIS A 175 -10.12 -0.07 0.28
N LEU A 176 -11.45 -0.14 0.47
CA LEU A 176 -12.22 0.90 1.14
C LEU A 176 -11.66 1.19 2.53
N ARG A 177 -11.45 0.13 3.34
CA ARG A 177 -10.92 0.25 4.70
C ARG A 177 -9.48 0.77 4.74
N ALA A 178 -8.59 0.20 3.93
CA ALA A 178 -7.20 0.62 3.89
C ALA A 178 -7.07 2.10 3.49
N HIS A 179 -7.88 2.55 2.52
CA HIS A 179 -7.85 3.95 2.09
C HIS A 179 -8.47 4.90 3.12
N SER A 180 -9.54 4.51 3.84
CA SER A 180 -10.06 5.33 4.95
C SER A 180 -9.03 5.53 6.06
N GLU A 181 -8.25 4.50 6.39
CA GLU A 181 -7.27 4.54 7.48
C GLU A 181 -5.96 5.24 7.08
N VAL A 182 -5.53 5.11 5.82
CA VAL A 182 -4.25 5.69 5.34
C VAL A 182 -4.36 7.18 5.01
N LEU A 183 -5.51 7.63 4.50
CA LEU A 183 -5.66 8.99 3.94
C LEU A 183 -6.12 10.02 4.98
N VAL A 184 -6.82 9.58 6.03
CA VAL A 184 -7.33 10.45 7.10
C VAL A 184 -7.05 9.78 8.44
N ASP A 185 -6.45 10.52 9.37
CA ASP A 185 -6.40 10.10 10.76
C ASP A 185 -7.80 10.29 11.37
N ILE A 186 -8.46 9.20 11.73
CA ILE A 186 -9.80 9.19 12.32
C ILE A 186 -9.85 10.04 13.60
N ARG A 187 -8.72 10.19 14.31
CA ARG A 187 -8.61 11.02 15.52
C ARG A 187 -8.64 12.52 15.21
N GLU A 188 -8.37 12.91 13.97
CA GLU A 188 -8.47 14.30 13.50
C GLU A 188 -9.87 14.67 13.00
N LEU A 189 -10.83 13.75 12.99
CA LEU A 189 -12.21 14.04 12.61
C LEU A 189 -12.88 14.87 13.71
N LYS A 190 -13.43 16.02 13.31
CA LYS A 190 -14.19 16.92 14.19
C LYS A 190 -15.58 17.13 13.61
N PRO A 191 -16.61 17.34 14.44
CA PRO A 191 -17.91 17.80 13.99
C PRO A 191 -17.77 19.09 13.17
N ILE A 192 -18.49 19.19 12.06
CA ILE A 192 -18.63 20.46 11.33
C ILE A 192 -19.52 21.41 12.14
N SER A 193 -19.25 22.72 12.11
CA SER A 193 -20.10 23.71 12.80
C SER A 193 -21.48 23.79 12.14
N GLU A 194 -22.46 24.28 12.91
CA GLU A 194 -23.84 24.41 12.45
C GLU A 194 -23.99 25.35 11.23
N ASP A 195 -23.18 26.41 11.17
CA ASP A 195 -23.19 27.35 10.03
C ASP A 195 -22.65 26.71 8.76
N LEU A 196 -21.59 25.91 8.88
CA LEU A 196 -21.05 25.14 7.78
C LEU A 196 -22.05 24.06 7.35
N ARG A 197 -22.73 23.40 8.30
CA ARG A 197 -23.78 22.42 8.04
C ARG A 197 -24.91 23.04 7.19
N ARG A 198 -25.44 24.20 7.58
CA ARG A 198 -26.47 24.94 6.82
C ARG A 198 -26.00 25.30 5.40
N SER A 199 -24.73 25.71 5.25
CA SER A 199 -24.15 26.02 3.93
C SER A 199 -24.02 24.78 3.04
N LEU A 200 -23.67 23.64 3.62
CA LEU A 200 -23.61 22.35 2.91
C LEU A 200 -24.99 21.85 2.50
N GLU A 201 -26.01 22.03 3.35
CA GLU A 201 -27.41 21.73 3.02
C GLU A 201 -27.91 22.61 1.86
N ALA A 202 -27.59 23.90 1.86
CA ALA A 202 -27.90 24.81 0.77
C ALA A 202 -27.21 24.39 -0.54
N TRP A 203 -25.89 24.15 -0.50
CA TRP A 203 -25.13 23.66 -1.65
C TRP A 203 -25.72 22.36 -2.22
N GLN A 204 -26.07 21.42 -1.35
CA GLN A 204 -26.69 20.18 -1.75
C GLN A 204 -28.03 20.38 -2.48
N ASN A 205 -28.86 21.31 -2.02
CA ASN A 205 -30.15 21.59 -2.65
C ASN A 205 -29.99 22.20 -4.05
N VAL A 206 -28.94 23.00 -4.27
CA VAL A 206 -28.60 23.53 -5.60
C VAL A 206 -28.17 22.38 -6.53
N MET A 207 -27.22 21.56 -6.08
CA MET A 207 -26.74 20.41 -6.87
C MET A 207 -27.87 19.44 -7.23
N ALA A 208 -28.84 19.22 -6.34
CA ALA A 208 -30.00 18.38 -6.62
C ALA A 208 -30.87 18.93 -7.76
N LYS A 209 -31.01 20.27 -7.88
CA LYS A 209 -31.77 20.92 -8.96
C LYS A 209 -31.00 20.88 -10.30
N GLU A 210 -29.68 21.04 -10.26
CA GLU A 210 -28.84 20.95 -11.45
C GLU A 210 -28.75 19.52 -11.97
N GLU A 211 -28.57 18.54 -11.10
CA GLU A 211 -28.53 17.12 -11.45
C GLU A 211 -29.79 16.71 -12.25
N GLN A 212 -30.98 17.17 -11.84
CA GLN A 212 -32.23 16.89 -12.54
C GLN A 212 -32.21 17.39 -13.99
N LYS A 213 -31.77 18.63 -14.23
CA LYS A 213 -31.67 19.22 -15.58
C LYS A 213 -30.67 18.47 -16.47
N LEU A 214 -29.62 17.93 -15.87
CA LEU A 214 -28.56 17.20 -16.57
C LEU A 214 -29.01 15.77 -16.95
N TRP A 215 -29.89 15.16 -16.15
CA TRP A 215 -30.54 13.90 -16.50
C TRP A 215 -31.43 14.01 -17.73
N ASP A 216 -32.18 15.09 -17.86
CA ASP A 216 -33.03 15.36 -19.02
C ASP A 216 -32.20 15.51 -20.32
N ILE A 217 -30.91 15.89 -20.21
CA ILE A 217 -29.98 16.00 -21.34
C ILE A 217 -29.42 14.63 -21.75
N ARG A 218 -29.24 13.69 -20.82
CA ARG A 218 -28.66 12.36 -21.10
C ARG A 218 -29.55 11.49 -21.99
N GLU A 219 -30.86 11.74 -22.01
CA GLU A 219 -31.77 11.04 -22.94
C GLU A 219 -31.51 11.42 -24.41
N LYS A 220 -30.73 12.48 -24.67
CA LYS A 220 -30.27 12.86 -26.01
C LYS A 220 -28.97 12.11 -26.35
N ARG A 221 -28.92 11.44 -27.50
CA ARG A 221 -27.95 10.38 -27.84
C ARG A 221 -26.49 10.79 -28.08
N ASP A 222 -26.10 12.06 -27.96
CA ASP A 222 -24.76 12.57 -28.36
C ASP A 222 -24.01 13.37 -27.28
N VAL A 223 -23.99 12.90 -26.02
CA VAL A 223 -23.25 13.59 -24.95
C VAL A 223 -21.82 13.03 -24.82
N PRO A 224 -20.76 13.87 -24.83
CA PRO A 224 -19.37 13.44 -24.63
C PRO A 224 -19.14 12.70 -23.31
N LEU A 225 -18.27 11.68 -23.31
CA LEU A 225 -17.99 10.85 -22.12
C LEU A 225 -17.43 11.66 -20.94
N THR A 226 -16.69 12.74 -21.20
CA THR A 226 -16.20 13.70 -20.19
C THR A 226 -17.35 14.41 -19.48
N THR A 227 -18.37 14.80 -20.23
CA THR A 227 -19.60 15.42 -19.70
C THR A 227 -20.39 14.43 -18.88
N VAL A 228 -20.51 13.18 -19.36
CA VAL A 228 -21.13 12.09 -18.58
C VAL A 228 -20.37 11.86 -17.27
N LYS A 229 -19.03 11.87 -17.30
CA LYS A 229 -18.20 11.72 -16.11
C LYS A 229 -18.46 12.80 -15.08
N ARG A 230 -18.47 14.06 -15.51
CA ARG A 230 -18.75 15.20 -14.63
C ARG A 230 -20.06 14.99 -13.86
N PHE A 231 -21.13 14.57 -14.53
CA PHE A 231 -22.42 14.32 -13.89
C PHE A 231 -22.39 13.18 -12.88
N TYR A 232 -21.68 12.09 -13.20
CA TYR A 232 -21.49 11.00 -12.26
C TYR A 232 -20.71 11.46 -11.02
N ASP A 233 -19.64 12.24 -11.20
CA ASP A 233 -18.86 12.77 -10.09
C ASP A 233 -19.66 13.74 -9.22
N GLU A 234 -20.47 14.63 -9.82
CA GLU A 234 -21.36 15.54 -9.11
C GLU A 234 -22.40 14.78 -8.27
N SER A 235 -23.03 13.75 -8.85
CA SER A 235 -23.98 12.88 -8.14
C SER A 235 -23.35 12.17 -6.95
N LEU A 236 -22.13 11.63 -7.12
CA LEU A 236 -21.37 10.97 -6.05
C LEU A 236 -20.88 11.95 -4.98
N ASN A 237 -20.50 13.17 -5.38
CA ASN A 237 -20.10 14.23 -4.45
C ASN A 237 -21.29 14.74 -3.63
N ALA A 238 -22.48 14.82 -4.23
CA ALA A 238 -23.71 15.08 -3.49
C ALA A 238 -23.99 13.96 -2.46
N GLY A 239 -23.76 12.69 -2.83
CA GLY A 239 -23.82 11.55 -1.89
C GLY A 239 -22.78 11.64 -0.76
N THR A 240 -21.57 12.12 -1.07
CA THR A 240 -20.51 12.38 -0.08
C THR A 240 -20.90 13.49 0.90
N CYS A 241 -21.46 14.59 0.39
CA CYS A 241 -21.99 15.67 1.20
C CYS A 241 -23.15 15.20 2.10
N ARG A 242 -24.00 14.28 1.63
CA ARG A 242 -25.04 13.66 2.47
C ARG A 242 -24.46 12.92 3.66
N CYS A 243 -23.45 12.10 3.43
CA CYS A 243 -22.79 11.39 4.52
C CYS A 243 -22.14 12.35 5.51
N LEU A 244 -21.56 13.44 5.03
CA LEU A 244 -21.00 14.50 5.88
C LEU A 244 -22.07 15.16 6.77
N LEU A 245 -23.30 15.28 6.27
CA LEU A 245 -24.47 15.79 7.01
C LEU A 245 -25.14 14.72 7.90
N GLY A 246 -24.60 13.51 7.97
CA GLY A 246 -25.19 12.39 8.73
C GLY A 246 -26.41 11.75 8.05
N LEU A 247 -26.61 12.01 6.75
CA LEU A 247 -27.71 11.46 5.96
C LEU A 247 -27.24 10.25 5.13
N ALA A 248 -28.16 9.35 4.81
CA ALA A 248 -27.89 8.26 3.88
C ALA A 248 -27.50 8.82 2.49
N PRO A 249 -26.47 8.26 1.81
CA PRO A 249 -25.94 8.83 0.57
C PRO A 249 -26.94 8.86 -0.59
N GLU A 250 -27.95 7.99 -0.59
CA GLU A 250 -29.02 7.99 -1.59
C GLU A 250 -30.30 8.59 -0.99
N LYS A 251 -30.88 9.62 -1.66
CA LYS A 251 -32.07 10.34 -1.16
C LYS A 251 -33.40 9.72 -1.59
N ASN A 252 -33.47 8.92 -2.69
CA ASN A 252 -34.70 8.29 -3.21
C ASN A 252 -34.44 7.17 -4.23
N LYS A 253 -35.21 6.07 -4.15
CA LYS A 253 -35.18 4.88 -5.05
C LYS A 253 -35.63 5.12 -6.51
N LYS A 254 -36.03 6.35 -6.88
CA LYS A 254 -36.66 6.66 -8.18
C LYS A 254 -35.70 6.98 -9.34
N ARG A 255 -34.38 6.83 -9.16
CA ARG A 255 -33.42 7.10 -10.25
C ARG A 255 -33.26 5.84 -11.12
N ASN A 256 -33.64 5.93 -12.40
CA ASN A 256 -33.61 4.86 -13.42
C ASN A 256 -32.21 4.31 -13.76
N ILE A 257 -31.14 4.74 -13.08
CA ILE A 257 -29.78 4.26 -13.35
C ILE A 257 -29.60 2.92 -12.65
N THR A 258 -29.44 1.89 -13.46
CA THR A 258 -29.30 0.55 -12.90
C THR A 258 -27.86 0.36 -12.42
N ALA A 259 -27.64 -0.57 -11.50
CA ALA A 259 -26.28 -0.92 -11.07
C ALA A 259 -25.37 -1.28 -12.25
N PHE A 260 -25.94 -1.84 -13.33
CA PHE A 260 -25.25 -2.17 -14.57
C PHE A 260 -24.90 -0.94 -15.42
N ASP A 261 -25.67 0.14 -15.36
CA ASP A 261 -25.37 1.41 -16.05
C ASP A 261 -24.32 2.24 -15.29
N ARG A 262 -24.33 2.19 -13.96
CA ARG A 262 -23.23 2.79 -13.16
C ARG A 262 -21.90 2.06 -13.44
N PHE A 263 -21.98 0.74 -13.56
CA PHE A 263 -20.90 -0.18 -13.89
C PHE A 263 -20.17 0.13 -15.20
N SER A 264 -20.91 0.44 -16.27
CA SER A 264 -20.33 0.66 -17.59
C SER A 264 -19.49 1.92 -17.62
N THR A 265 -20.09 2.96 -17.06
CA THR A 265 -19.58 4.30 -17.15
C THR A 265 -18.24 4.43 -16.40
N TYR A 266 -18.10 3.82 -15.21
CA TYR A 266 -16.83 3.82 -14.47
C TYR A 266 -15.70 3.07 -15.17
N LEU A 267 -16.01 1.93 -15.78
CA LEU A 267 -15.00 1.15 -16.50
C LEU A 267 -14.53 1.90 -17.76
N GLU A 268 -15.43 2.60 -18.45
CA GLU A 268 -15.11 3.47 -19.58
C GLU A 268 -14.27 4.67 -19.14
N PHE A 269 -14.61 5.33 -18.03
CA PHE A 269 -13.77 6.40 -17.47
C PHE A 269 -12.36 5.93 -17.19
N TRP A 270 -12.21 4.75 -16.59
CA TRP A 270 -10.89 4.18 -16.33
C TRP A 270 -10.13 3.86 -17.62
N LYS A 271 -10.79 3.22 -18.59
CA LYS A 271 -10.17 2.87 -19.88
C LYS A 271 -9.72 4.09 -20.69
N GLN A 272 -10.49 5.17 -20.63
CA GLN A 272 -10.20 6.43 -21.32
C GLN A 272 -9.26 7.34 -20.52
N GLY A 273 -8.75 6.87 -19.37
CA GLY A 273 -7.85 7.66 -18.51
C GLY A 273 -8.52 8.88 -17.87
N LEU A 274 -9.85 8.92 -17.82
CA LEU A 274 -10.62 10.03 -17.25
C LEU A 274 -10.67 9.99 -15.72
N ALA A 275 -10.40 8.82 -15.11
CA ALA A 275 -10.28 8.67 -13.66
C ALA A 275 -8.80 8.65 -13.24
N VAL A 276 -8.40 9.60 -12.39
CA VAL A 276 -7.03 9.78 -11.89
C VAL A 276 -7.03 9.67 -10.38
N LYS A 277 -6.28 8.72 -9.82
CA LYS A 277 -6.27 8.51 -8.37
C LYS A 277 -5.73 9.74 -7.62
N PHE A 278 -6.42 10.21 -6.57
CA PHE A 278 -5.88 11.26 -5.69
C PHE A 278 -4.86 10.73 -4.69
N THR A 279 -3.94 11.60 -4.30
CA THR A 279 -2.82 11.34 -3.39
C THR A 279 -2.95 12.11 -2.08
N LYS A 280 -2.10 11.78 -1.08
CA LYS A 280 -1.99 12.61 0.14
C LYS A 280 -1.62 14.06 -0.18
N SER A 281 -0.81 14.30 -1.21
CA SER A 281 -0.45 15.66 -1.64
C SER A 281 -1.67 16.44 -2.16
N ASP A 282 -2.55 15.79 -2.93
CA ASP A 282 -3.78 16.43 -3.41
C ASP A 282 -4.68 16.85 -2.25
N ILE A 283 -4.80 16.01 -1.21
CA ILE A 283 -5.55 16.33 0.03
C ILE A 283 -4.90 17.51 0.77
N GLN A 284 -3.57 17.49 0.92
CA GLN A 284 -2.86 18.57 1.61
C GLN A 284 -2.99 19.91 0.87
N ALA A 285 -3.05 19.90 -0.47
CA ALA A 285 -3.31 21.11 -1.24
C ALA A 285 -4.68 21.74 -0.91
N HIS A 286 -5.70 20.93 -0.59
CA HIS A 286 -7.02 21.42 -0.18
C HIS A 286 -7.03 21.98 1.26
N LYS A 287 -6.14 21.47 2.13
CA LYS A 287 -6.01 21.92 3.53
C LYS A 287 -5.24 23.23 3.70
N ARG A 288 -4.40 23.61 2.73
CA ARG A 288 -3.60 24.84 2.83
C ARG A 288 -4.51 26.07 2.73
N ASN A 289 -4.50 26.89 3.79
CA ASN A 289 -4.97 28.27 3.70
C ASN A 289 -3.99 29.02 2.81
N LEU A 290 -4.45 29.47 1.65
CA LEU A 290 -3.71 30.45 0.86
C LEU A 290 -3.93 31.82 1.51
N ASN A 291 -3.28 32.06 2.65
CA ASN A 291 -2.92 33.42 3.00
C ASN A 291 -1.90 33.83 1.94
N ASN A 292 -2.30 34.58 0.91
CA ASN A 292 -1.50 35.67 0.33
C ASN A 292 -1.95 36.26 -1.02
N ASN A 293 -3.01 35.81 -1.69
CA ASN A 293 -3.47 36.50 -2.91
C ASN A 293 -4.95 36.88 -2.80
N LYS A 294 -5.23 38.13 -2.42
CA LYS A 294 -6.48 38.83 -2.74
C LYS A 294 -6.52 39.02 -4.27
N THR A 295 -6.91 37.99 -5.00
CA THR A 295 -7.52 38.15 -6.33
C THR A 295 -9.00 37.99 -6.11
N SER A 296 -9.75 39.08 -6.27
CA SER A 296 -11.21 39.10 -6.24
C SER A 296 -11.73 38.10 -7.28
N PHE A 297 -12.15 36.93 -6.80
CA PHE A 297 -12.82 35.94 -7.62
C PHE A 297 -14.30 36.32 -7.60
N GLN A 298 -14.86 36.71 -8.74
CA GLN A 298 -16.31 36.90 -8.86
C GLN A 298 -16.97 35.53 -8.68
N LEU A 299 -17.68 35.37 -7.57
CA LEU A 299 -18.57 34.25 -7.37
C LEU A 299 -19.63 34.31 -8.48
N ASP A 300 -19.99 33.15 -9.02
CA ASP A 300 -21.05 33.06 -10.03
C ASP A 300 -22.32 33.72 -9.46
N SER A 301 -22.82 34.79 -10.10
CA SER A 301 -23.90 35.67 -9.60
C SER A 301 -25.09 34.92 -8.98
N LYS A 302 -25.38 33.71 -9.46
CA LYS A 302 -26.45 32.83 -8.95
C LYS A 302 -26.26 32.32 -7.52
N ILE A 303 -25.03 32.27 -7.00
CA ILE A 303 -24.73 31.82 -5.63
C ILE A 303 -24.76 33.01 -4.67
N GLU A 304 -24.29 34.19 -5.10
CA GLU A 304 -24.43 35.44 -4.35
C GLU A 304 -25.90 35.84 -4.21
N ASP A 305 -26.67 35.78 -5.30
CA ASP A 305 -28.12 36.05 -5.31
C ASP A 305 -28.90 35.15 -4.34
N PHE A 306 -28.38 33.96 -3.98
CA PHE A 306 -29.03 33.03 -3.07
C PHE A 306 -28.59 33.21 -1.61
N LEU A 307 -27.35 33.63 -1.38
CA LEU A 307 -26.83 33.93 -0.04
C LEU A 307 -27.42 35.22 0.54
N ASP A 308 -27.86 36.14 -0.32
CA ASP A 308 -28.57 37.36 0.08
C ASP A 308 -30.06 37.14 0.41
N ILE A 309 -30.64 35.97 0.09
CA ILE A 309 -32.06 35.65 0.40
C ILE A 309 -32.33 35.46 1.91
N HIS A 310 -31.28 35.41 2.74
CA HIS A 310 -31.40 35.33 4.21
C HIS A 310 -31.16 36.64 4.97
N ASN A 311 -31.16 37.79 4.27
CA ASN A 311 -31.24 39.10 4.93
C ASN A 311 -32.66 39.69 4.81
N PRO A 312 -33.47 39.77 5.89
CA PRO A 312 -34.90 40.13 5.82
C PRO A 312 -35.22 41.57 5.40
N LEU A 313 -34.24 42.38 4.93
CA LEU A 313 -34.38 43.83 4.79
C LEU A 313 -34.17 44.40 3.38
N LYS A 314 -33.96 43.60 2.34
CA LYS A 314 -33.74 44.13 0.97
C LYS A 314 -34.44 43.34 -0.14
N THR A 315 -35.76 43.28 -0.10
CA THR A 315 -36.60 42.90 -1.25
C THR A 315 -37.33 44.13 -1.79
N LYS A 316 -36.72 44.80 -2.78
CA LYS A 316 -37.42 45.52 -3.86
C LYS A 316 -36.39 45.99 -4.89
N LEU A 317 -36.69 45.73 -6.18
CA LEU A 317 -36.03 46.19 -7.41
C LEU A 317 -34.80 45.40 -7.90
N ASN A 318 -35.01 44.40 -8.76
CA ASN A 318 -34.73 44.55 -10.21
C ASN A 318 -34.85 43.21 -10.97
N TYR A 319 -36.04 42.97 -11.54
CA TYR A 319 -36.23 42.06 -12.67
C TYR A 319 -36.39 42.92 -13.94
N LYS A 320 -35.29 43.16 -14.68
CA LYS A 320 -35.30 43.53 -16.12
C LYS A 320 -33.86 43.85 -16.58
N ARG A 321 -33.11 42.84 -17.05
CA ARG A 321 -32.05 42.93 -18.10
C ARG A 321 -31.20 41.66 -18.16
N ILE A 322 -31.77 40.53 -18.61
CA ILE A 322 -30.96 39.45 -19.18
C ILE A 322 -31.71 38.85 -20.37
N MET A 323 -31.49 39.45 -21.55
CA MET A 323 -31.51 38.73 -22.83
C MET A 323 -30.50 39.40 -23.75
N LYS A 324 -29.36 38.73 -23.94
CA LYS A 324 -28.61 38.59 -25.21
C LYS A 324 -27.42 37.66 -24.96
N LEU A 325 -27.48 36.47 -25.55
CA LEU A 325 -26.35 35.55 -25.72
C LEU A 325 -25.40 36.11 -26.80
N PRO A 326 -24.08 35.95 -26.64
CA PRO A 326 -23.18 35.70 -27.75
C PRO A 326 -22.67 34.26 -27.75
N GLU A 327 -22.46 33.76 -28.95
CA GLU A 327 -22.11 32.39 -29.34
C GLU A 327 -20.77 31.92 -28.74
N LEU A 328 -20.74 30.66 -28.30
CA LEU A 328 -19.54 29.95 -27.83
C LEU A 328 -18.91 29.14 -28.97
N LYS A 329 -17.71 29.53 -29.42
CA LYS A 329 -16.74 28.62 -30.03
C LYS A 329 -15.40 28.67 -29.25
N SER A 330 -14.84 27.46 -29.04
CA SER A 330 -13.49 27.10 -28.56
C SER A 330 -13.02 27.53 -27.15
N ASN A 331 -13.18 26.65 -26.15
CA ASN A 331 -12.59 26.81 -24.80
C ASN A 331 -11.64 25.66 -24.36
N GLU A 332 -11.45 24.60 -25.16
CA GLU A 332 -10.56 23.49 -24.78
C GLU A 332 -9.07 23.77 -25.01
N ASN A 333 -8.70 24.58 -26.01
CA ASN A 333 -7.31 24.97 -26.25
C ASN A 333 -6.77 25.90 -25.15
N LEU A 334 -7.63 26.74 -24.56
CA LEU A 334 -7.25 27.69 -23.50
C LEU A 334 -6.84 26.98 -22.19
N LYS A 335 -7.51 25.88 -21.82
CA LYS A 335 -7.19 25.14 -20.57
C LYS A 335 -5.89 24.35 -20.63
N GLN A 336 -5.50 23.80 -21.79
CA GLN A 336 -4.20 23.16 -21.96
C GLN A 336 -3.05 24.18 -22.00
N GLU A 337 -3.30 25.38 -22.52
CA GLU A 337 -2.32 26.47 -22.49
C GLU A 337 -2.08 27.02 -21.08
N GLU A 338 -3.12 27.10 -20.24
CA GLU A 338 -3.00 27.53 -18.83
C GLU A 338 -2.16 26.56 -17.97
N ASP A 339 -2.45 25.25 -17.97
CA ASP A 339 -1.78 24.26 -17.09
C ASP A 339 -0.28 24.08 -17.42
N VAL A 340 0.11 24.26 -18.68
CA VAL A 340 1.54 24.18 -19.06
C VAL A 340 2.27 25.50 -18.80
N SER A 341 1.57 26.64 -18.91
CA SER A 341 2.12 27.94 -18.53
C SER A 341 2.50 27.98 -17.04
N ASP A 342 1.70 27.35 -16.19
CA ASP A 342 1.94 27.28 -14.74
C ASP A 342 3.14 26.39 -14.39
N LYS A 343 3.31 25.25 -15.06
CA LYS A 343 4.46 24.33 -14.84
C LYS A 343 5.79 24.99 -15.17
N PHE A 344 5.89 25.62 -16.35
CA PHE A 344 7.10 26.31 -16.73
C PHE A 344 7.39 27.52 -15.81
N SER A 345 6.35 28.27 -15.44
CA SER A 345 6.51 29.43 -14.55
C SER A 345 7.02 29.00 -13.16
N ASN A 346 6.50 27.89 -12.62
CA ASN A 346 6.98 27.31 -11.37
C ASN A 346 8.42 26.79 -11.47
N PHE A 347 8.75 26.05 -12.53
CA PHE A 347 10.12 25.61 -12.79
C PHE A 347 11.09 26.79 -12.85
N LEU A 348 10.75 27.83 -13.61
CA LEU A 348 11.59 29.01 -13.77
C LEU A 348 11.74 29.77 -12.44
N LYS A 349 10.66 29.95 -11.67
CA LYS A 349 10.71 30.59 -10.35
C LYS A 349 11.62 29.83 -9.39
N ASN A 350 11.52 28.50 -9.35
CA ASN A 350 12.36 27.66 -8.52
C ASN A 350 13.82 27.69 -8.98
N LEU A 351 14.05 27.68 -10.29
CA LEU A 351 15.40 27.78 -10.86
C LEU A 351 16.04 29.13 -10.47
N ILE A 352 15.34 30.25 -10.67
CA ILE A 352 15.83 31.59 -10.29
C ILE A 352 16.16 31.64 -8.81
N THR A 353 15.29 31.07 -7.96
CA THR A 353 15.51 31.02 -6.50
C THR A 353 16.77 30.23 -6.17
N LEU A 354 16.97 29.06 -6.79
CA LEU A 354 18.19 28.27 -6.61
C LEU A 354 19.41 29.03 -7.11
N LEU A 355 19.38 29.62 -8.31
CA LEU A 355 20.51 30.37 -8.87
C LEU A 355 20.92 31.53 -7.95
N LYS A 356 19.96 32.25 -7.36
CA LYS A 356 20.25 33.29 -6.37
C LYS A 356 20.85 32.71 -5.10
N LYS A 357 20.28 31.61 -4.56
CA LYS A 357 20.80 30.91 -3.37
C LYS A 357 22.26 30.44 -3.57
N GLY A 358 22.62 29.99 -4.76
CA GLY A 358 24.01 29.66 -5.14
C GLY A 358 24.88 30.87 -5.52
N GLY A 359 24.34 32.09 -5.43
CA GLY A 359 24.99 33.34 -5.84
C GLY A 359 25.24 33.47 -7.36
N ILE A 360 24.80 32.52 -8.18
CA ILE A 360 25.04 32.47 -9.63
C ILE A 360 24.50 33.71 -10.33
N ILE A 361 23.37 34.23 -9.85
CA ILE A 361 22.78 35.51 -10.25
C ILE A 361 22.67 36.45 -9.05
N LYS A 362 22.69 37.76 -9.30
CA LYS A 362 22.72 38.80 -8.25
C LYS A 362 21.38 38.99 -7.53
N ASP A 363 20.27 38.81 -8.23
CA ASP A 363 18.92 39.01 -7.70
C ASP A 363 17.92 37.98 -8.24
N SER A 364 16.70 38.00 -7.70
CA SER A 364 15.61 37.10 -8.11
C SER A 364 14.90 37.57 -9.39
N SER A 365 15.46 38.52 -10.14
CA SER A 365 14.78 39.05 -11.32
C SER A 365 14.91 38.10 -12.51
N ILE A 366 13.86 38.05 -13.32
CA ILE A 366 13.86 37.32 -14.60
C ILE A 366 14.96 37.88 -15.51
N LYS A 367 15.25 39.18 -15.46
CA LYS A 367 16.30 39.83 -16.25
C LYS A 367 17.69 39.29 -15.92
N SER A 368 18.03 39.15 -14.63
CA SER A 368 19.29 38.54 -14.19
C SER A 368 19.41 37.08 -14.64
N ALA A 369 18.32 36.32 -14.56
CA ALA A 369 18.28 34.94 -15.04
C ALA A 369 18.41 34.84 -16.56
N GLN A 370 17.79 35.75 -17.31
CA GLN A 370 17.90 35.85 -18.78
C GLN A 370 19.33 36.13 -19.21
N GLN A 371 19.98 37.09 -18.57
CA GLN A 371 21.36 37.46 -18.87
C GLN A 371 22.31 36.27 -18.68
N PHE A 372 22.06 35.43 -17.66
CA PHE A 372 22.86 34.24 -17.39
C PHE A 372 22.53 33.06 -18.34
N LEU A 373 21.24 32.71 -18.48
CA LEU A 373 20.78 31.56 -19.27
C LEU A 373 20.86 31.80 -20.79
N GLY A 374 21.01 33.07 -21.21
CA GLY A 374 21.33 33.52 -22.57
C GLY A 374 20.41 33.02 -23.66
N SER A 375 19.11 33.06 -23.38
CA SER A 375 18.02 33.03 -24.34
C SER A 375 17.02 34.11 -23.93
N ASN A 376 16.32 34.72 -24.88
CA ASN A 376 15.24 35.64 -24.57
C ASN A 376 14.12 34.79 -23.93
N ILE A 377 14.09 34.68 -22.59
CA ILE A 377 13.01 33.95 -21.88
C ILE A 377 11.63 34.54 -22.28
N TYR A 378 11.59 35.78 -22.77
CA TYR A 378 10.44 36.41 -23.43
C TYR A 378 10.17 35.96 -24.87
N SER A 379 11.17 35.64 -25.71
CA SER A 379 10.91 35.05 -27.04
C SER A 379 10.32 33.64 -26.92
N LEU A 380 10.68 32.91 -25.86
CA LEU A 380 10.04 31.65 -25.48
C LEU A 380 8.57 31.80 -25.03
N ARG A 381 8.11 33.02 -24.72
CA ARG A 381 6.67 33.31 -24.57
C ARG A 381 6.00 33.58 -25.93
N GLY A 382 6.70 34.22 -26.87
CA GLY A 382 6.21 34.50 -28.23
C GLY A 382 6.10 33.25 -29.12
N ASP A 383 7.06 32.33 -29.03
CA ASP A 383 7.08 31.07 -29.80
C ASP A 383 6.06 30.02 -29.31
N ARG A 384 5.33 30.29 -28.21
CA ARG A 384 4.30 29.40 -27.66
C ARG A 384 3.16 29.12 -28.63
N LYS A 385 2.85 30.07 -29.52
CA LYS A 385 1.83 29.91 -30.56
C LYS A 385 2.22 28.91 -31.67
N ARG A 386 3.51 28.57 -31.83
CA ARG A 386 3.99 27.68 -32.92
C ARG A 386 4.42 26.29 -32.50
N TYR A 387 4.88 26.07 -31.25
CA TYR A 387 5.57 24.82 -30.89
C TYR A 387 5.00 24.02 -29.70
N GLY A 388 3.83 24.40 -29.16
CA GLY A 388 3.19 23.61 -28.11
C GLY A 388 3.96 23.67 -26.77
N THR A 389 3.67 24.72 -26.00
CA THR A 389 3.72 24.83 -24.52
C THR A 389 4.96 24.41 -23.68
N ASN A 390 5.87 23.51 -24.08
CA ASN A 390 7.06 23.11 -23.31
C ASN A 390 8.37 23.76 -23.83
N ILE A 391 9.36 23.99 -22.93
CA ILE A 391 10.70 24.42 -23.36
C ILE A 391 11.37 23.27 -24.09
N ALA A 392 11.77 23.48 -25.35
CA ALA A 392 12.50 22.48 -26.12
C ALA A 392 13.67 21.86 -25.32
N GLU A 393 13.77 20.53 -25.33
CA GLU A 393 14.71 19.76 -24.51
C GLU A 393 16.16 20.25 -24.62
N TYR A 394 16.57 20.69 -25.82
CA TYR A 394 17.91 21.20 -26.05
C TYR A 394 18.22 22.52 -25.32
N ILE A 395 17.23 23.37 -25.11
CA ILE A 395 17.37 24.62 -24.34
C ILE A 395 17.54 24.29 -22.86
N LEU A 396 16.77 23.32 -22.34
CA LEU A 396 16.93 22.83 -20.98
C LEU A 396 18.33 22.26 -20.74
N ASP A 397 18.85 21.44 -21.66
CA ASP A 397 20.20 20.88 -21.54
C ASP A 397 21.27 21.98 -21.55
N GLN A 398 21.11 23.02 -22.37
CA GLN A 398 22.01 24.18 -22.37
C GLN A 398 21.97 24.92 -21.03
N TRP A 399 20.78 25.17 -20.49
CA TRP A 399 20.62 25.80 -19.19
C TRP A 399 21.27 24.95 -18.10
N ASN A 400 21.03 23.65 -18.12
CA ASN A 400 21.60 22.69 -17.18
C ASN A 400 23.14 22.73 -17.21
N ALA A 401 23.73 22.61 -18.40
CA ALA A 401 25.17 22.66 -18.61
C ALA A 401 25.80 23.98 -18.12
N ARG A 402 25.15 25.13 -18.38
CA ARG A 402 25.64 26.44 -17.92
C ARG A 402 25.64 26.55 -16.40
N VAL A 403 24.56 26.11 -15.75
CA VAL A 403 24.46 26.16 -14.29
C VAL A 403 25.49 25.24 -13.65
N ILE A 404 25.67 24.01 -14.14
CA ILE A 404 26.70 23.08 -13.64
C ILE A 404 28.10 23.69 -13.76
N ASN A 405 28.43 24.27 -14.91
CA ASN A 405 29.73 24.89 -15.13
C ASN A 405 29.98 26.08 -14.19
N GLN A 406 28.96 26.90 -13.95
CA GLN A 406 29.07 28.04 -13.04
C GLN A 406 29.11 27.62 -11.56
N ALA A 407 28.34 26.59 -11.19
CA ALA A 407 28.37 25.99 -9.86
C ALA A 407 29.76 25.42 -9.54
N LYS A 408 30.39 24.71 -10.48
CA LYS A 408 31.75 24.17 -10.32
C LYS A 408 32.79 25.28 -10.12
N ARG A 409 32.71 26.38 -10.88
CA ARG A 409 33.59 27.55 -10.69
C ARG A 409 33.46 28.20 -9.31
N ARG A 410 32.30 28.07 -8.69
CA ARG A 410 31.98 28.61 -7.38
C ARG A 410 32.12 27.58 -6.26
N ASN A 411 32.63 26.38 -6.57
CA ASN A 411 32.73 25.26 -5.63
C ASN A 411 31.39 24.92 -4.94
N LEU A 412 30.26 25.11 -5.62
CA LEU A 412 28.95 24.73 -5.08
C LEU A 412 28.81 23.20 -5.16
N THR A 413 28.72 22.54 -4.01
CA THR A 413 28.57 21.09 -3.87
C THR A 413 27.39 20.73 -2.96
N GLY A 414 27.17 19.44 -2.70
CA GLY A 414 26.19 18.97 -1.72
C GLY A 414 24.74 19.36 -2.05
N ASN A 415 24.05 19.94 -1.06
CA ASN A 415 22.61 20.22 -1.11
C ASN A 415 22.18 21.06 -2.32
N PHE A 416 22.99 22.05 -2.72
CA PHE A 416 22.69 22.86 -3.90
C PHE A 416 22.57 22.01 -5.18
N MET A 417 23.55 21.13 -5.41
CA MET A 417 23.58 20.28 -6.60
C MET A 417 22.46 19.24 -6.57
N THR A 418 22.13 18.72 -5.38
CA THR A 418 20.99 17.80 -5.20
C THR A 418 19.66 18.49 -5.53
N GLU A 419 19.39 19.67 -4.95
CA GLU A 419 18.18 20.46 -5.23
C GLU A 419 18.07 20.83 -6.72
N PHE A 420 19.19 21.25 -7.32
CA PHE A 420 19.27 21.61 -8.73
C PHE A 420 19.00 20.41 -9.67
N HIS A 421 19.65 19.27 -9.44
CA HIS A 421 19.41 18.07 -10.25
C HIS A 421 17.98 17.56 -10.10
N GLN A 422 17.41 17.62 -8.89
CA GLN A 422 16.04 17.22 -8.65
C GLN A 422 15.05 18.14 -9.38
N LEU A 423 15.29 19.45 -9.40
CA LEU A 423 14.45 20.42 -10.11
C LEU A 423 14.40 20.11 -11.62
N PHE A 424 15.54 19.91 -12.25
CA PHE A 424 15.59 19.55 -13.69
C PHE A 424 14.96 18.18 -13.94
N LYS A 425 15.26 17.17 -13.10
CA LYS A 425 14.68 15.83 -13.22
C LYS A 425 13.14 15.87 -13.18
N ASN A 426 12.57 16.64 -12.25
CA ASN A 426 11.12 16.81 -12.15
C ASN A 426 10.55 17.44 -13.42
N TYR A 427 11.15 18.53 -13.89
CA TYR A 427 10.65 19.22 -15.09
C TYR A 427 10.73 18.33 -16.35
N TYR A 428 11.82 17.57 -16.53
CA TYR A 428 11.89 16.63 -17.66
C TYR A 428 10.78 15.56 -17.62
N MET A 429 10.43 15.06 -16.42
CA MET A 429 9.34 14.09 -16.26
C MET A 429 7.98 14.74 -16.53
N GLU A 430 7.75 15.94 -16.00
CA GLU A 430 6.49 16.69 -16.17
C GLU A 430 6.25 17.13 -17.62
N SER A 431 7.31 17.45 -18.37
CA SER A 431 7.25 17.80 -19.79
C SER A 431 7.24 16.60 -20.73
N ASN A 432 7.09 15.37 -20.23
CA ASN A 432 7.06 14.13 -21.02
C ASN A 432 8.30 13.90 -21.89
N TYR A 433 9.49 14.39 -21.50
CA TYR A 433 10.74 14.09 -22.18
C TYR A 433 11.19 12.66 -21.86
N LYS A 434 10.55 11.69 -22.53
CA LYS A 434 10.84 10.26 -22.42
C LYS A 434 12.28 10.01 -22.86
N GLN A 435 13.06 9.41 -21.97
CA GLN A 435 14.37 8.84 -22.29
C GLN A 435 14.26 7.32 -22.19
N LEU A 436 14.55 6.62 -23.28
CA LEU A 436 14.66 5.16 -23.25
C LEU A 436 15.96 4.75 -22.56
N ASN A 437 17.04 5.48 -22.81
CA ASN A 437 18.36 5.22 -22.24
C ASN A 437 18.69 6.17 -21.07
N PRO A 438 19.15 5.66 -19.92
CA PRO A 438 19.51 6.48 -18.76
C PRO A 438 20.77 7.34 -18.97
N ILE A 439 21.59 7.05 -19.99
CA ILE A 439 22.85 7.74 -20.29
C ILE A 439 22.62 8.93 -21.23
N TYR A 440 21.59 8.85 -22.08
CA TYR A 440 21.28 9.82 -23.14
C TYR A 440 21.40 11.28 -22.68
N ARG A 441 20.69 11.62 -21.61
CA ARG A 441 20.63 13.00 -21.12
C ARG A 441 21.96 13.45 -20.51
N SER A 442 22.59 12.60 -19.72
CA SER A 442 23.90 12.89 -19.13
C SER A 442 24.95 13.13 -20.22
N TYR A 443 24.92 12.35 -21.30
CA TYR A 443 25.79 12.52 -22.45
C TYR A 443 25.52 13.82 -23.21
N ARG A 444 24.25 14.18 -23.44
CA ARG A 444 23.89 15.49 -24.03
C ARG A 444 24.37 16.66 -23.18
N ILE A 445 24.21 16.60 -21.86
CA ILE A 445 24.68 17.64 -20.93
C ILE A 445 26.21 17.75 -21.00
N LEU A 446 26.94 16.63 -21.03
CA LEU A 446 28.40 16.63 -21.25
C LEU A 446 28.76 17.43 -22.51
N LEU A 447 28.14 17.13 -23.64
CA LEU A 447 28.44 17.82 -24.91
C LEU A 447 28.10 19.31 -24.83
N TYR A 448 26.98 19.69 -24.22
CA TYR A 448 26.64 21.10 -24.02
C TYR A 448 27.59 21.82 -23.07
N ARG A 449 28.18 21.14 -22.09
CA ARG A 449 29.25 21.72 -21.26
C ARG A 449 30.48 22.03 -22.11
N ILE A 450 30.85 21.14 -23.04
CA ILE A 450 31.93 21.37 -24.02
C ILE A 450 31.59 22.56 -24.95
N VAL A 451 30.37 22.62 -25.48
CA VAL A 451 29.87 23.76 -26.28
C VAL A 451 30.06 25.08 -25.52
N CYS A 452 29.65 25.13 -24.24
CA CYS A 452 29.79 26.34 -23.43
C CYS A 452 31.26 26.75 -23.24
N MET A 453 32.17 25.78 -23.09
CA MET A 453 33.60 26.04 -22.98
C MET A 453 34.18 26.58 -24.29
N PHE A 454 33.79 26.00 -25.43
CA PHE A 454 34.26 26.41 -26.75
C PHE A 454 33.73 27.79 -27.14
N LYS A 455 32.47 28.10 -26.82
CA LYS A 455 31.91 29.43 -27.04
C LYS A 455 32.61 30.48 -26.20
N LYS A 456 32.91 30.19 -24.93
CA LYS A 456 33.66 31.13 -24.06
C LYS A 456 35.06 31.42 -24.61
N ALA A 457 35.68 30.45 -25.28
CA ALA A 457 36.96 30.62 -25.96
C ALA A 457 36.82 31.16 -27.40
N GLU A 458 35.63 31.63 -27.79
CA GLU A 458 35.33 32.19 -29.12
C GLU A 458 35.62 31.25 -30.30
N LEU A 459 35.65 29.94 -30.05
CA LEU A 459 35.93 28.93 -31.07
C LEU A 459 34.70 28.55 -31.90
N ILE A 460 33.51 28.82 -31.37
CA ILE A 460 32.22 28.62 -32.04
C ILE A 460 31.32 29.83 -31.81
N LYS A 461 30.54 30.20 -32.83
CA LYS A 461 29.67 31.39 -32.79
C LYS A 461 28.43 31.19 -31.91
N ASN A 462 27.73 30.06 -32.08
CA ASN A 462 26.48 29.76 -31.37
C ASN A 462 26.63 28.60 -30.38
N ASN A 463 25.80 28.62 -29.32
CA ASN A 463 25.75 27.62 -28.25
C ASN A 463 24.95 26.37 -28.64
N THR A 464 25.08 25.90 -29.88
CA THR A 464 24.34 24.75 -30.39
C THR A 464 25.22 23.52 -30.49
N LEU A 465 24.62 22.34 -30.32
CA LEU A 465 25.28 21.06 -30.57
C LEU A 465 25.72 20.95 -32.03
N ASP A 466 24.93 21.47 -32.97
CA ASP A 466 25.23 21.39 -34.41
C ASP A 466 26.53 22.10 -34.79
N ASN A 467 26.83 23.25 -34.17
CA ASN A 467 28.10 23.93 -34.37
C ASN A 467 29.28 23.10 -33.86
N LEU A 468 29.09 22.41 -32.73
CA LEU A 468 30.12 21.50 -32.24
C LEU A 468 30.28 20.32 -33.23
N VAL A 469 29.18 19.72 -33.69
CA VAL A 469 29.17 18.65 -34.72
C VAL A 469 29.92 19.06 -35.98
N GLU A 470 29.65 20.27 -36.50
CA GLU A 470 30.32 20.79 -37.68
C GLU A 470 31.84 20.91 -37.48
N LYS A 471 32.30 21.22 -36.26
CA LYS A 471 33.73 21.42 -35.97
C LYS A 471 34.49 20.17 -35.59
N ILE A 472 33.85 19.21 -34.90
CA ILE A 472 34.50 18.00 -34.38
C ILE A 472 34.04 16.69 -35.04
N GLY A 473 33.05 16.68 -35.94
CA GLY A 473 32.67 15.53 -36.78
C GLY A 473 31.28 14.93 -36.51
N LEU A 474 30.78 14.07 -37.42
CA LEU A 474 29.40 13.55 -37.38
C LEU A 474 29.17 12.36 -36.42
N ASP A 475 30.20 11.62 -36.05
CA ASP A 475 30.08 10.34 -35.32
C ASP A 475 29.27 10.42 -34.01
N PHE A 476 29.35 11.52 -33.28
CA PHE A 476 28.63 11.64 -32.01
C PHE A 476 27.16 12.05 -32.18
N ARG A 477 26.76 12.60 -33.34
CA ARG A 477 25.34 12.81 -33.65
C ARG A 477 24.62 11.47 -33.79
N HIS A 478 25.28 10.47 -34.39
CA HIS A 478 24.79 9.09 -34.39
C HIS A 478 24.69 8.57 -32.96
N THR A 479 25.73 8.70 -32.14
CA THR A 479 25.66 8.25 -30.73
C THR A 479 24.52 8.90 -29.93
N ILE A 480 24.23 10.18 -30.12
CA ILE A 480 23.08 10.83 -29.47
C ILE A 480 21.77 10.20 -29.94
N THR A 481 21.60 9.99 -31.24
CA THR A 481 20.41 9.37 -31.84
C THR A 481 20.24 7.94 -31.35
N ASP A 482 21.32 7.16 -31.35
CA ASP A 482 21.31 5.77 -30.93
C ASP A 482 20.99 5.67 -29.43
N LEU A 483 21.59 6.51 -28.58
CA LEU A 483 21.23 6.59 -27.17
C LEU A 483 19.78 7.06 -26.94
N LYS A 484 19.22 7.89 -27.82
CA LYS A 484 17.82 8.30 -27.69
C LYS A 484 16.87 7.13 -27.91
N ASN A 485 17.21 6.26 -28.86
CA ASN A 485 16.33 5.24 -29.40
C ASN A 485 16.55 3.85 -28.78
N ASP A 486 17.75 3.54 -28.28
CA ASP A 486 18.09 2.25 -27.70
C ASP A 486 18.29 2.33 -26.17
N PRO A 487 17.40 1.72 -25.36
CA PRO A 487 17.49 1.72 -23.90
C PRO A 487 18.70 0.95 -23.35
N THR A 488 19.30 0.08 -24.16
CA THR A 488 20.39 -0.84 -23.75
C THR A 488 21.77 -0.39 -24.21
N LEU A 489 21.84 0.50 -25.21
CA LEU A 489 23.10 0.98 -25.76
C LEU A 489 23.97 1.64 -24.68
N ARG A 490 25.24 1.24 -24.61
CA ARG A 490 26.23 1.87 -23.74
C ARG A 490 27.36 2.42 -24.61
N PRO A 491 27.69 3.73 -24.52
CA PRO A 491 28.83 4.27 -25.24
C PRO A 491 30.09 3.57 -24.75
N THR A 492 30.85 2.99 -25.66
CA THR A 492 32.14 2.36 -25.32
C THR A 492 33.17 3.45 -25.01
N ILE A 493 34.25 3.08 -24.32
CA ILE A 493 35.37 4.00 -24.07
C ILE A 493 35.96 4.56 -25.39
N ILE A 494 35.81 3.80 -26.48
CA ILE A 494 36.22 4.20 -27.83
C ILE A 494 35.49 5.46 -28.28
N VAL A 495 34.18 5.59 -27.98
CA VAL A 495 33.40 6.80 -28.31
C VAL A 495 34.01 8.04 -27.65
N PHE A 496 34.35 7.96 -26.37
CA PHE A 496 34.93 9.09 -25.65
C PHE A 496 36.37 9.39 -26.07
N ASN A 497 37.16 8.36 -26.37
CA ASN A 497 38.51 8.54 -26.92
C ASN A 497 38.47 9.19 -28.31
N ASN A 498 37.49 8.83 -29.14
CA ASN A 498 37.26 9.48 -30.42
C ASN A 498 36.84 10.95 -30.21
N LEU A 499 35.94 11.24 -29.28
CA LEU A 499 35.58 12.62 -28.92
C LEU A 499 36.80 13.45 -28.51
N LYS A 500 37.66 12.92 -27.63
CA LYS A 500 38.93 13.57 -27.25
C LYS A 500 39.84 13.79 -28.45
N ARG A 501 39.99 12.79 -29.32
CA ARG A 501 40.81 12.86 -30.54
C ARG A 501 40.30 13.96 -31.48
N TYR A 502 39.00 14.05 -31.68
CA TYR A 502 38.37 15.07 -32.53
C TYR A 502 38.52 16.47 -31.96
N ILE A 503 38.29 16.64 -30.66
CA ILE A 503 38.56 17.89 -29.95
C ILE A 503 40.02 18.29 -30.10
N ASN A 504 40.96 17.35 -29.94
CA ASN A 504 42.38 17.63 -30.11
C ASN A 504 42.73 18.09 -31.52
N ARG A 505 42.21 17.38 -32.54
CA ARG A 505 42.40 17.74 -33.95
C ARG A 505 41.86 19.14 -34.24
N PHE A 506 40.69 19.48 -33.72
CA PHE A 506 40.09 20.80 -33.90
C PHE A 506 40.92 21.91 -33.24
N LEU A 507 41.34 21.70 -31.98
CA LEU A 507 42.14 22.68 -31.23
C LEU A 507 43.55 22.85 -31.79
N ASN A 508 44.14 21.80 -32.39
CA ASN A 508 45.47 21.89 -33.03
C ASN A 508 45.49 22.74 -34.29
N LYS A 509 44.34 22.95 -34.95
CA LYS A 509 44.21 23.87 -36.09
C LYS A 509 44.21 25.35 -35.67
N LYS A 510 44.24 25.65 -34.37
CA LYS A 510 44.24 27.01 -33.83
C LYS A 510 45.65 27.39 -33.38
N PRO A 511 46.03 28.68 -33.47
CA PRO A 511 47.31 29.17 -32.95
C PRO A 511 47.51 28.71 -31.52
N SER A 512 48.67 28.11 -31.23
CA SER A 512 48.97 27.58 -29.90
C SER A 512 49.05 28.73 -28.90
N SER A 513 48.01 28.89 -28.09
CA SER A 513 48.00 29.85 -26.97
C SER A 513 47.82 29.12 -25.65
N LYS A 514 48.23 29.75 -24.54
CA LYS A 514 48.00 29.25 -23.18
C LYS A 514 46.51 28.91 -22.95
N SER A 515 45.62 29.77 -23.44
CA SER A 515 44.16 29.58 -23.41
C SER A 515 43.70 28.29 -24.10
N ILE A 516 44.24 27.97 -25.29
CA ILE A 516 43.89 26.74 -26.01
C ILE A 516 44.38 25.49 -25.28
N ARG A 517 45.56 25.54 -24.64
CA ARG A 517 46.10 24.42 -23.84
C ARG A 517 45.24 24.17 -22.59
N GLU A 518 44.86 25.22 -21.88
CA GLU A 518 43.98 25.14 -20.70
C GLU A 518 42.58 24.64 -21.06
N LEU A 519 42.02 25.11 -22.19
CA LEU A 519 40.75 24.64 -22.71
C LEU A 519 40.80 23.13 -23.05
N ARG A 520 41.88 22.68 -23.72
CA ARG A 520 42.10 21.26 -24.02
C ARG A 520 42.10 20.42 -22.74
N LYS A 521 42.93 20.81 -21.76
CA LYS A 521 43.03 20.13 -20.45
C LYS A 521 41.67 20.05 -19.76
N SER A 522 40.99 21.17 -19.61
CA SER A 522 39.68 21.25 -18.95
C SER A 522 38.62 20.40 -19.64
N THR A 523 38.65 20.34 -20.98
CA THR A 523 37.70 19.55 -21.76
C THR A 523 37.95 18.05 -21.60
N PHE A 524 39.22 17.64 -21.52
CA PHE A 524 39.58 16.24 -21.30
C PHE A 524 39.25 15.78 -19.88
N GLU A 525 39.55 16.60 -18.88
CA GLU A 525 39.16 16.35 -17.48
C GLU A 525 37.64 16.20 -17.34
N LEU A 526 36.87 17.01 -18.06
CA LEU A 526 35.41 16.90 -18.09
C LEU A 526 34.94 15.56 -18.70
N ILE A 527 35.57 15.11 -19.79
CA ILE A 527 35.28 13.81 -20.40
C ILE A 527 35.69 12.68 -19.46
N ASP A 528 36.83 12.77 -18.79
CA ASP A 528 37.30 11.78 -17.83
C ASP A 528 36.42 11.70 -16.58
N GLU A 529 36.00 12.85 -16.03
CA GLU A 529 35.02 12.93 -14.95
C GLU A 529 33.71 12.22 -15.35
N PHE A 530 33.25 12.41 -16.59
CA PHE A 530 32.08 11.71 -17.10
C PHE A 530 32.33 10.20 -17.24
N ILE A 531 33.48 9.78 -17.78
CA ILE A 531 33.86 8.37 -17.91
C ILE A 531 33.93 7.71 -16.54
N GLU A 532 34.50 8.37 -15.52
CA GLU A 532 34.63 7.79 -14.17
C GLU A 532 33.29 7.72 -13.46
N ASN A 533 32.46 8.77 -13.52
CA ASN A 533 31.07 8.72 -13.02
C ASN A 533 30.23 7.66 -13.74
N PHE A 534 30.55 7.37 -15.01
CA PHE A 534 29.95 6.30 -15.78
C PHE A 534 30.54 4.92 -15.44
N ARG A 535 31.85 4.83 -15.17
CA ARG A 535 32.57 3.61 -14.80
C ARG A 535 32.24 3.11 -13.40
N ILE A 536 31.88 4.00 -12.47
CA ILE A 536 31.29 3.62 -11.18
C ILE A 536 29.99 2.82 -11.40
N LYS A 537 29.30 2.99 -12.54
CA LYS A 537 28.18 2.14 -12.98
C LYS A 537 28.58 0.91 -13.81
N ASP A 538 29.82 0.84 -14.29
CA ASP A 538 30.45 -0.40 -14.81
C ASP A 538 31.18 -1.12 -13.68
N ILE A 539 30.36 -1.58 -12.74
CA ILE A 539 30.69 -2.28 -11.50
C ILE A 539 31.82 -3.29 -11.74
N HIS A 540 32.95 -3.11 -11.05
CA HIS A 540 34.13 -3.98 -11.14
C HIS A 540 33.76 -5.47 -10.92
N ILE A 541 32.75 -5.73 -10.08
CA ILE A 541 32.14 -7.06 -9.88
C ILE A 541 31.46 -7.57 -11.15
N LEU A 542 30.65 -6.76 -11.87
CA LEU A 542 30.00 -7.19 -13.12
C LEU A 542 31.02 -7.58 -14.19
N LYS A 543 32.16 -6.87 -14.29
CA LYS A 543 33.25 -7.25 -15.21
C LYS A 543 33.90 -8.58 -14.80
N LYS A 544 34.16 -8.79 -13.51
CA LYS A 544 34.66 -10.08 -12.99
C LYS A 544 33.66 -11.22 -13.22
N LEU A 545 32.37 -10.94 -13.08
CA LEU A 545 31.28 -11.87 -13.36
C LEU A 545 31.15 -12.20 -14.86
N GLN A 546 31.32 -11.21 -15.75
CA GLN A 546 31.31 -11.41 -17.20
C GLN A 546 32.45 -12.34 -17.65
N LYS A 547 33.66 -12.19 -17.09
CA LYS A 547 34.80 -13.09 -17.36
C LYS A 547 34.54 -14.54 -16.98
N LYS A 548 33.59 -14.80 -16.08
CA LYS A 548 33.20 -16.16 -15.69
C LYS A 548 32.18 -16.82 -16.64
N GLY A 549 31.77 -16.18 -17.74
CA GLY A 549 30.83 -16.75 -18.71
C GLY A 549 29.37 -16.75 -18.21
N GLN A 550 28.43 -17.15 -19.07
CA GLN A 550 27.00 -17.13 -18.76
C GLN A 550 26.61 -18.38 -17.94
N SER A 551 25.90 -18.17 -16.83
CA SER A 551 25.31 -19.22 -16.02
C SER A 551 24.10 -18.67 -15.26
N HIS A 552 23.16 -19.54 -14.89
CA HIS A 552 21.98 -19.13 -14.10
C HIS A 552 22.37 -18.46 -12.78
N ARG A 553 23.42 -18.99 -12.14
CA ARG A 553 24.00 -18.43 -10.91
C ARG A 553 24.58 -17.03 -11.12
N ASN A 554 25.27 -16.80 -12.24
CA ASN A 554 25.80 -15.49 -12.59
C ASN A 554 24.66 -14.49 -12.86
N ASP A 555 23.64 -14.92 -13.60
CA ASP A 555 22.51 -14.07 -13.95
C ASP A 555 21.67 -13.67 -12.72
N LEU A 556 21.57 -14.55 -11.71
CA LEU A 556 20.98 -14.21 -10.41
C LEU A 556 21.74 -13.07 -9.71
N ILE A 557 23.08 -13.18 -9.61
CA ILE A 557 23.90 -12.14 -8.97
C ILE A 557 23.83 -10.82 -9.74
N LYS A 558 23.81 -10.87 -11.08
CA LYS A 558 23.64 -9.67 -11.91
C LYS A 558 22.29 -9.01 -11.67
N GLU A 559 21.21 -9.77 -11.50
CA GLU A 559 19.89 -9.21 -11.24
C GLU A 559 19.82 -8.56 -9.86
N PHE A 560 20.44 -9.13 -8.82
CA PHE A 560 20.59 -8.47 -7.52
C PHE A 560 21.30 -7.12 -7.66
N ILE A 561 22.44 -7.09 -8.34
CA ILE A 561 23.21 -5.86 -8.55
C ILE A 561 22.43 -4.84 -9.38
N LYS A 562 21.62 -5.29 -10.34
CA LYS A 562 20.85 -4.42 -11.23
C LYS A 562 19.67 -3.75 -10.51
N ARG A 563 18.96 -4.49 -9.66
CA ARG A 563 17.76 -4.00 -8.95
C ARG A 563 18.11 -3.34 -7.61
N CYS A 564 19.21 -3.74 -6.99
CA CYS A 564 19.80 -3.11 -5.81
C CYS A 564 21.13 -2.43 -6.20
N ASP A 565 21.04 -1.35 -6.97
CA ASP A 565 22.14 -0.73 -7.72
C ASP A 565 23.38 -0.39 -6.87
N LYS A 566 23.18 0.08 -5.63
CA LYS A 566 24.28 0.39 -4.70
C LYS A 566 25.08 -0.84 -4.24
N LEU A 567 24.59 -2.08 -4.40
CA LEU A 567 25.43 -3.28 -4.23
C LEU A 567 26.59 -3.31 -5.24
N GLY A 568 26.45 -2.59 -6.35
CA GLY A 568 27.52 -2.35 -7.30
C GLY A 568 28.73 -1.61 -6.75
N ASN A 569 28.57 -0.88 -5.64
CA ASN A 569 29.66 -0.11 -5.02
C ASN A 569 30.64 -1.00 -4.24
N ILE A 570 30.29 -2.26 -3.99
CA ILE A 570 31.16 -3.20 -3.28
C ILE A 570 32.44 -3.41 -4.10
N LYS A 571 33.58 -3.05 -3.51
CA LYS A 571 34.87 -3.02 -4.22
C LYS A 571 35.39 -4.40 -4.58
N ASN A 572 35.12 -5.41 -3.76
CA ASN A 572 35.64 -6.75 -3.94
C ASN A 572 34.55 -7.83 -3.91
N ILE A 573 34.75 -8.92 -4.66
CA ILE A 573 33.79 -10.02 -4.77
C ILE A 573 33.66 -10.83 -3.47
N SER A 574 34.68 -10.84 -2.62
CA SER A 574 34.69 -11.52 -1.33
C SER A 574 33.78 -10.85 -0.29
N SER A 575 33.63 -9.53 -0.35
CA SER A 575 32.69 -8.75 0.46
C SER A 575 31.25 -9.05 0.05
N LEU A 576 30.98 -9.10 -1.26
CA LEU A 576 29.68 -9.54 -1.76
C LEU A 576 29.40 -11.00 -1.38
N SER A 577 30.42 -11.86 -1.46
CA SER A 577 30.35 -13.24 -1.00
C SER A 577 29.97 -13.34 0.48
N TYR A 578 30.62 -12.54 1.33
CA TYR A 578 30.33 -12.52 2.75
C TYR A 578 28.92 -12.01 3.05
N LEU A 579 28.45 -10.96 2.38
CA LEU A 579 27.09 -10.45 2.55
C LEU A 579 26.02 -11.47 2.18
N LEU A 580 26.23 -12.24 1.11
CA LEU A 580 25.24 -13.20 0.61
C LEU A 580 25.34 -14.57 1.29
N PHE A 581 26.54 -14.99 1.72
CA PHE A 581 26.80 -16.37 2.17
C PHE A 581 27.46 -16.49 3.54
N LYS A 582 27.81 -15.38 4.21
CA LYS A 582 28.65 -15.33 5.42
C LYS A 582 30.03 -16.01 5.27
N ASP A 583 30.50 -16.13 4.03
CA ASP A 583 31.78 -16.72 3.67
C ASP A 583 32.40 -15.89 2.55
N ARG A 584 33.64 -15.44 2.75
CA ARG A 584 34.36 -14.55 1.83
C ARG A 584 34.73 -15.21 0.49
N ASN A 585 34.72 -16.53 0.41
CA ASN A 585 35.18 -17.30 -0.73
C ASN A 585 34.03 -18.04 -1.45
N TYR A 586 32.93 -18.33 -0.75
CA TYR A 586 31.83 -19.16 -1.26
C TYR A 586 31.32 -18.78 -2.66
N LEU A 587 31.15 -17.48 -2.93
CA LEU A 587 30.71 -16.99 -4.23
C LEU A 587 31.66 -17.42 -5.36
N ASN A 588 32.96 -17.47 -5.10
CA ASN A 588 33.96 -17.86 -6.10
C ASN A 588 34.23 -19.35 -6.15
N THR A 589 34.36 -20.01 -5.00
CA THR A 589 34.83 -21.39 -4.86
C THR A 589 33.72 -22.42 -5.04
N HIS A 590 32.51 -22.12 -4.61
CA HIS A 590 31.37 -23.05 -4.64
C HIS A 590 30.26 -22.57 -5.58
N PHE A 591 29.87 -21.29 -5.47
CA PHE A 591 28.70 -20.78 -6.20
C PHE A 591 28.98 -20.57 -7.69
N LEU A 592 30.05 -19.84 -8.06
CA LEU A 592 30.39 -19.54 -9.46
C LEU A 592 31.47 -20.47 -10.05
N ASN A 593 31.76 -21.60 -9.40
CA ASN A 593 32.75 -22.56 -9.86
C ASN A 593 32.36 -23.12 -11.24
N LYS A 594 33.36 -23.35 -12.11
CA LYS A 594 33.20 -23.85 -13.48
C LYS A 594 32.38 -25.14 -13.55
N THR A 595 32.61 -26.07 -12.62
CA THR A 595 31.89 -27.35 -12.52
C THR A 595 30.39 -27.17 -12.24
N ASN A 596 30.01 -26.07 -11.60
CA ASN A 596 28.62 -25.77 -11.21
C ASN A 596 27.92 -24.79 -12.16
N LYS A 597 28.55 -24.37 -13.27
CA LYS A 597 28.00 -23.32 -14.15
C LYS A 597 26.72 -23.76 -14.89
N SER A 598 26.62 -25.03 -15.26
CA SER A 598 25.45 -25.60 -15.92
C SER A 598 24.31 -25.90 -14.94
N HIS A 599 24.61 -26.05 -13.65
CA HIS A 599 23.63 -26.45 -12.64
C HIS A 599 23.02 -25.25 -11.91
N LYS A 600 21.68 -25.26 -11.84
CA LYS A 600 20.92 -24.34 -10.97
C LYS A 600 21.40 -24.48 -9.51
N PRO A 601 21.41 -23.39 -8.70
CA PRO A 601 21.73 -23.50 -7.28
C PRO A 601 20.70 -24.36 -6.54
N GLU A 602 21.13 -25.15 -5.56
CA GLU A 602 20.19 -25.88 -4.73
C GLU A 602 19.32 -24.90 -3.91
N LEU A 603 18.10 -25.29 -3.58
CA LEU A 603 17.11 -24.38 -2.99
C LEU A 603 17.58 -23.81 -1.63
N TYR A 604 18.29 -24.59 -0.81
CA TYR A 604 18.81 -24.10 0.47
C TYR A 604 19.91 -23.04 0.28
N ILE A 605 20.62 -23.03 -0.85
CA ILE A 605 21.60 -21.97 -1.16
C ILE A 605 20.87 -20.64 -1.40
N LEU A 606 19.68 -20.68 -2.03
CA LEU A 606 18.84 -19.50 -2.19
C LEU A 606 18.29 -19.03 -0.83
N PHE A 607 17.87 -19.96 0.03
CA PHE A 607 17.41 -19.63 1.39
C PHE A 607 18.51 -19.06 2.28
N ARG A 608 19.74 -19.53 2.12
CA ARG A 608 20.93 -18.95 2.76
C ARG A 608 21.11 -17.48 2.41
N ILE A 609 20.93 -17.11 1.14
CA ILE A 609 20.99 -15.70 0.71
C ILE A 609 19.90 -14.89 1.41
N LEU A 610 18.67 -15.41 1.49
CA LEU A 610 17.56 -14.73 2.17
C LEU A 610 17.82 -14.52 3.66
N LEU A 611 18.24 -15.57 4.38
CA LEU A 611 18.57 -15.47 5.81
C LEU A 611 19.67 -14.43 6.06
N ASN A 612 20.74 -14.45 5.28
CA ASN A 612 21.82 -13.48 5.44
C ASN A 612 21.36 -12.05 5.11
N THR A 613 20.50 -11.88 4.11
CA THR A 613 19.93 -10.58 3.74
C THR A 613 19.03 -10.01 4.85
N ILE A 614 18.25 -10.85 5.54
CA ILE A 614 17.44 -10.43 6.70
C ILE A 614 18.34 -9.92 7.83
N THR A 615 19.56 -10.45 7.98
CA THR A 615 20.53 -10.00 9.00
C THR A 615 21.32 -8.76 8.62
N TRP A 616 21.12 -8.18 7.44
CA TRP A 616 21.80 -6.95 7.05
C TRP A 616 21.36 -5.77 7.92
N ASN A 617 22.32 -4.96 8.32
CA ASN A 617 22.09 -3.68 8.98
C ASN A 617 22.94 -2.59 8.31
N LEU A 618 22.66 -1.33 8.63
CA LEU A 618 23.32 -0.18 7.99
C LEU A 618 24.83 -0.17 8.24
N GLU A 619 25.28 -0.57 9.44
CA GLU A 619 26.69 -0.63 9.80
C GLU A 619 27.45 -1.63 8.92
N MET A 620 26.92 -2.84 8.78
CA MET A 620 27.49 -3.90 7.94
C MET A 620 27.57 -3.47 6.48
N LEU A 621 26.50 -2.87 5.94
CA LEU A 621 26.49 -2.42 4.55
C LEU A 621 27.44 -1.24 4.31
N ASN A 622 27.49 -0.28 5.23
CA ASN A 622 28.44 0.83 5.19
C ASN A 622 29.89 0.34 5.23
N TYR A 623 30.20 -0.65 6.07
CA TYR A 623 31.52 -1.29 6.12
C TYR A 623 31.96 -1.86 4.76
N PHE A 624 31.01 -2.37 3.96
CA PHE A 624 31.28 -2.87 2.60
C PHE A 624 31.14 -1.82 1.49
N GLY A 625 30.95 -0.53 1.83
CA GLY A 625 30.83 0.59 0.89
C GLY A 625 29.44 0.76 0.28
N VAL A 626 28.41 0.16 0.87
CA VAL A 626 27.01 0.31 0.45
C VAL A 626 26.32 1.31 1.38
N HIS A 627 26.35 2.59 1.00
CA HIS A 627 25.75 3.67 1.77
C HIS A 627 24.26 3.84 1.44
N ILE A 628 23.40 3.36 2.34
CA ILE A 628 21.95 3.43 2.24
C ILE A 628 21.30 3.89 3.56
N ASN A 629 20.05 4.33 3.50
CA ASN A 629 19.23 4.58 4.69
C ASN A 629 18.37 3.35 5.06
N GLU A 630 17.63 3.43 6.16
CA GLU A 630 16.80 2.32 6.67
C GLU A 630 15.66 1.92 5.72
N GLU A 631 15.02 2.88 5.06
CA GLU A 631 13.97 2.61 4.07
C GLU A 631 14.53 1.88 2.83
N GLU A 632 15.70 2.28 2.35
CA GLU A 632 16.42 1.63 1.27
C GLU A 632 16.88 0.22 1.66
N LEU A 633 17.31 0.01 2.91
CA LEU A 633 17.68 -1.32 3.42
C LEU A 633 16.49 -2.28 3.36
N LEU A 634 15.34 -1.87 3.91
CA LEU A 634 14.10 -2.66 3.85
C LEU A 634 13.68 -2.92 2.39
N GLY A 635 13.82 -1.91 1.53
CA GLY A 635 13.60 -2.03 0.09
C GLY A 635 14.49 -3.09 -0.56
N TYR A 636 15.79 -3.13 -0.22
CA TYR A 636 16.74 -4.10 -0.75
C TYR A 636 16.46 -5.52 -0.27
N GLN A 637 16.09 -5.68 1.00
CA GLN A 637 15.71 -6.98 1.56
C GLN A 637 14.50 -7.56 0.83
N ALA A 638 13.45 -6.75 0.64
CA ALA A 638 12.25 -7.14 -0.09
C ALA A 638 12.53 -7.43 -1.58
N GLU A 639 13.40 -6.64 -2.22
CA GLU A 639 13.74 -6.80 -3.63
C GLU A 639 14.56 -8.08 -3.88
N ILE A 640 15.51 -8.42 -3.00
CA ILE A 640 16.25 -9.69 -3.06
C ILE A 640 15.31 -10.88 -2.88
N GLU A 641 14.37 -10.80 -1.94
CA GLU A 641 13.32 -11.81 -1.77
C GLU A 641 12.49 -11.98 -3.05
N SER A 642 12.04 -10.88 -3.64
CA SER A 642 11.30 -10.88 -4.90
C SER A 642 12.10 -11.52 -6.03
N ILE A 643 13.39 -11.20 -6.16
CA ILE A 643 14.27 -11.77 -7.20
C ILE A 643 14.43 -13.27 -7.01
N ILE A 644 14.61 -13.76 -5.78
CA ILE A 644 14.74 -15.19 -5.50
C ILE A 644 13.41 -15.91 -5.79
N LYS A 645 12.26 -15.34 -5.39
CA LYS A 645 10.94 -15.88 -5.74
C LYS A 645 10.72 -15.92 -7.26
N GLU A 646 11.08 -14.86 -7.98
CA GLU A 646 11.10 -14.85 -9.45
C GLU A 646 12.05 -15.91 -10.00
N PHE A 647 13.22 -16.13 -9.41
CA PHE A 647 14.19 -17.11 -9.88
C PHE A 647 13.69 -18.56 -9.72
N VAL A 648 12.97 -18.84 -8.63
CA VAL A 648 12.36 -20.15 -8.37
C VAL A 648 11.12 -20.38 -9.24
N PHE A 649 10.26 -19.38 -9.38
CA PHE A 649 8.94 -19.55 -10.01
C PHE A 649 8.82 -19.00 -11.43
N SER A 650 9.78 -18.24 -11.96
CA SER A 650 9.72 -17.72 -13.33
C SER A 650 10.66 -18.47 -14.27
N ASN A 651 10.24 -18.63 -15.53
CA ASN A 651 11.12 -19.15 -16.58
C ASN A 651 12.08 -18.07 -17.12
N LYS A 652 12.10 -16.86 -16.52
CA LYS A 652 12.89 -15.70 -16.98
C LYS A 652 14.38 -16.01 -17.06
N PHE A 653 14.88 -16.84 -16.15
CA PHE A 653 16.29 -17.23 -16.07
C PHE A 653 16.59 -18.54 -16.82
N ARG A 654 15.65 -19.06 -17.62
CA ARG A 654 15.72 -20.38 -18.25
C ARG A 654 15.92 -21.53 -17.25
N THR A 655 15.59 -21.28 -15.98
CA THR A 655 15.62 -22.25 -14.89
C THR A 655 14.21 -22.72 -14.56
N LYS A 656 13.99 -24.03 -14.56
CA LYS A 656 12.77 -24.63 -13.99
C LYS A 656 13.11 -25.28 -12.65
N TYR A 657 12.78 -24.60 -11.56
CA TYR A 657 12.71 -25.25 -10.23
C TYR A 657 11.39 -25.96 -10.05
N VAL A 658 10.33 -25.28 -10.50
CA VAL A 658 8.95 -25.72 -10.38
C VAL A 658 8.39 -25.82 -11.78
N GLU A 659 7.68 -26.91 -12.07
CA GLU A 659 7.00 -27.08 -13.35
C GLU A 659 5.90 -26.03 -13.54
N GLU A 660 5.78 -25.49 -14.76
CA GLU A 660 4.78 -24.45 -15.07
C GLU A 660 3.36 -24.91 -14.73
N ASN A 661 3.09 -26.17 -15.09
CA ASN A 661 1.93 -26.92 -14.68
C ASN A 661 2.38 -28.24 -14.07
N PHE A 662 1.85 -28.59 -12.91
CA PHE A 662 2.11 -29.86 -12.24
C PHE A 662 0.78 -30.56 -11.92
N VAL A 663 0.81 -31.87 -11.72
CA VAL A 663 -0.40 -32.66 -11.42
C VAL A 663 -0.42 -33.01 -9.94
N ARG A 664 -1.49 -32.61 -9.25
CA ARG A 664 -1.74 -32.98 -7.84
C ARG A 664 -3.16 -33.51 -7.72
N ASN A 665 -3.31 -34.71 -7.16
CA ASN A 665 -4.60 -35.41 -7.06
C ASN A 665 -5.36 -35.52 -8.41
N GLY A 666 -4.63 -35.73 -9.51
CA GLY A 666 -5.19 -35.80 -10.86
C GLY A 666 -5.64 -34.47 -11.46
N ILE A 667 -5.36 -33.34 -10.80
CA ILE A 667 -5.68 -31.99 -11.28
C ILE A 667 -4.40 -31.29 -11.71
N SER A 668 -4.38 -30.76 -12.94
CA SER A 668 -3.30 -29.90 -13.42
C SER A 668 -3.43 -28.51 -12.79
N LEU A 669 -2.39 -28.07 -12.10
CA LEU A 669 -2.32 -26.83 -11.33
C LEU A 669 -1.13 -26.00 -11.81
N ARG A 670 -1.28 -24.66 -11.77
CA ARG A 670 -0.20 -23.72 -12.11
C ARG A 670 0.79 -23.59 -10.96
N LYS A 671 2.06 -23.35 -11.26
CA LYS A 671 3.15 -23.13 -10.28
C LYS A 671 2.85 -22.16 -9.13
N ASN A 672 2.06 -21.09 -9.36
CA ASN A 672 1.68 -20.14 -8.31
C ASN A 672 0.86 -20.79 -7.18
N TYR A 673 0.26 -21.96 -7.45
CA TYR A 673 -0.36 -22.77 -6.42
C TYR A 673 0.66 -23.10 -5.34
N LEU A 674 1.95 -23.29 -5.65
CA LEU A 674 2.99 -23.75 -4.72
C LEU A 674 3.64 -22.65 -3.85
N TYR A 675 3.20 -21.39 -3.95
CA TYR A 675 3.72 -20.32 -3.08
C TYR A 675 3.56 -20.63 -1.57
N PRO A 676 2.41 -21.11 -1.09
CA PRO A 676 2.26 -21.44 0.33
C PRO A 676 3.21 -22.56 0.81
N GLU A 677 3.50 -23.57 -0.02
CA GLU A 677 4.50 -24.60 0.29
C GLU A 677 5.89 -23.97 0.41
N TYR A 678 6.24 -23.09 -0.53
CA TYR A 678 7.53 -22.42 -0.55
C TYR A 678 7.74 -21.58 0.70
N ASP A 679 6.75 -20.77 1.07
CA ASP A 679 6.83 -19.91 2.26
C ASP A 679 6.90 -20.77 3.55
N ALA A 680 6.15 -21.87 3.63
CA ALA A 680 6.21 -22.78 4.78
C ALA A 680 7.57 -23.49 4.90
N ILE A 681 8.12 -24.00 3.79
CA ILE A 681 9.42 -24.68 3.78
C ILE A 681 10.55 -23.70 4.07
N PHE A 682 10.48 -22.47 3.52
CA PHE A 682 11.43 -21.42 3.84
C PHE A 682 11.39 -21.07 5.33
N ALA A 683 10.21 -20.94 5.93
CA ALA A 683 10.10 -20.62 7.35
C ALA A 683 10.62 -21.75 8.26
N MET A 684 10.41 -23.02 7.88
CA MET A 684 11.02 -24.17 8.55
C MET A 684 12.55 -24.11 8.48
N TRP A 685 13.09 -23.88 7.28
CA TRP A 685 14.54 -23.76 7.08
C TRP A 685 15.12 -22.59 7.87
N LEU A 686 14.46 -21.42 7.83
CA LEU A 686 14.88 -20.22 8.56
C LEU A 686 14.91 -20.45 10.08
N THR A 687 13.89 -21.12 10.61
CA THR A 687 13.82 -21.50 12.04
C THR A 687 14.99 -22.37 12.45
N CYS A 688 15.32 -23.38 11.63
CA CYS A 688 16.47 -24.25 11.85
C CYS A 688 17.78 -23.45 11.83
N GLY A 689 17.98 -22.59 10.82
CA GLY A 689 19.20 -21.80 10.66
C GLY A 689 19.43 -20.82 11.81
N VAL A 690 18.37 -20.20 12.31
CA VAL A 690 18.42 -19.28 13.46
C VAL A 690 18.61 -20.02 14.78
N TYR A 691 18.05 -21.22 14.91
CA TYR A 691 18.27 -22.05 16.09
C TYR A 691 19.75 -22.45 16.23
N TYR A 692 20.36 -22.92 15.13
CA TYR A 692 21.78 -23.28 15.10
C TYR A 692 22.73 -22.08 14.97
N ASP A 693 22.20 -20.89 14.74
CA ASP A 693 22.96 -19.71 14.34
C ASP A 693 23.92 -19.99 13.17
N ASN A 694 23.43 -20.73 12.19
CA ASN A 694 24.23 -21.19 11.08
C ASN A 694 23.44 -21.08 9.78
N SER A 695 23.87 -20.20 8.88
CA SER A 695 23.29 -20.07 7.55
C SER A 695 23.76 -21.16 6.59
N MET A 696 24.78 -21.95 6.97
CA MET A 696 25.34 -23.02 6.15
C MET A 696 24.57 -24.34 6.23
N ILE A 697 23.42 -24.37 6.91
CA ILE A 697 22.58 -25.58 7.00
C ILE A 697 22.00 -26.01 5.64
N THR A 698 21.73 -27.31 5.55
CA THR A 698 21.15 -28.02 4.41
C THR A 698 19.71 -28.46 4.74
N PHE A 699 19.01 -29.11 3.79
CA PHE A 699 17.70 -29.69 4.11
C PHE A 699 17.78 -30.97 4.95
N GLU A 700 18.92 -31.65 4.99
CA GLU A 700 19.13 -32.77 5.92
C GLU A 700 19.16 -32.27 7.36
N ASP A 701 19.78 -31.10 7.60
CA ASP A 701 19.75 -30.47 8.93
C ASP A 701 18.32 -30.08 9.35
N VAL A 702 17.52 -29.57 8.42
CA VAL A 702 16.09 -29.24 8.67
C VAL A 702 15.29 -30.50 8.97
N LYS A 703 15.51 -31.56 8.18
CA LYS A 703 14.88 -32.87 8.37
C LYS A 703 15.22 -33.44 9.75
N ASN A 704 16.49 -33.44 10.14
CA ASN A 704 16.94 -33.89 11.46
C ASN A 704 16.40 -33.00 12.59
N PHE A 705 16.38 -31.68 12.40
CA PHE A 705 15.95 -30.74 13.41
C PHE A 705 14.46 -30.88 13.79
N PHE A 706 13.61 -31.17 12.80
CA PHE A 706 12.17 -31.37 12.99
C PHE A 706 11.75 -32.85 13.00
N ASP A 707 12.70 -33.77 12.87
CA ASP A 707 12.48 -35.22 12.86
C ASP A 707 11.55 -35.66 11.70
N PHE A 708 11.88 -35.30 10.46
CA PHE A 708 11.14 -35.77 9.27
C PHE A 708 11.80 -36.99 8.63
N GLU A 709 11.00 -37.83 7.99
CA GLU A 709 11.51 -38.94 7.17
C GLU A 709 11.83 -38.49 5.74
N ILE A 710 11.13 -37.47 5.24
CA ILE A 710 11.18 -37.02 3.85
C ILE A 710 11.73 -35.58 3.78
N ASP A 711 12.59 -35.32 2.79
CA ASP A 711 13.08 -33.97 2.48
C ASP A 711 11.90 -33.02 2.18
N PRO A 712 11.75 -31.90 2.93
CA PRO A 712 10.70 -30.92 2.70
C PRO A 712 10.65 -30.36 1.27
N THR A 713 11.77 -30.32 0.54
CA THR A 713 11.81 -29.82 -0.84
C THR A 713 11.14 -30.73 -1.85
N SER A 714 10.95 -32.01 -1.53
CA SER A 714 10.20 -32.95 -2.37
C SER A 714 8.78 -32.46 -2.65
N TYR A 715 8.18 -31.71 -1.72
CA TYR A 715 6.86 -31.08 -1.87
C TYR A 715 6.82 -29.91 -2.87
N LEU A 716 7.99 -29.40 -3.29
CA LEU A 716 8.16 -28.32 -4.25
C LEU A 716 8.77 -28.76 -5.58
N LEU A 717 9.77 -29.63 -5.56
CA LEU A 717 10.66 -29.88 -6.71
C LEU A 717 10.38 -31.18 -7.47
N TYR A 718 9.82 -32.22 -6.83
CA TYR A 718 9.59 -33.53 -7.46
C TYR A 718 8.12 -33.73 -7.84
N ASN A 719 7.71 -33.22 -9.00
CA ASN A 719 6.32 -33.18 -9.52
C ASN A 719 5.28 -32.51 -8.62
N ALA A 720 5.69 -32.06 -7.42
CA ALA A 720 4.86 -31.49 -6.38
C ALA A 720 3.52 -32.24 -6.24
N SER A 721 3.55 -33.57 -6.30
CA SER A 721 2.35 -34.41 -6.43
C SER A 721 1.54 -34.53 -5.13
N ILE A 722 2.15 -34.18 -3.99
CA ILE A 722 1.57 -34.31 -2.64
C ILE A 722 1.71 -32.99 -1.88
N ASN A 723 0.74 -32.70 -0.99
CA ASN A 723 0.84 -31.60 -0.03
C ASN A 723 1.76 -31.99 1.15
N ILE A 724 2.33 -31.01 1.87
CA ILE A 724 2.96 -31.24 3.18
C ILE A 724 1.88 -31.78 4.12
N GLY A 725 2.02 -33.02 4.58
CA GLY A 725 0.99 -33.72 5.36
C GLY A 725 0.81 -33.15 6.77
N SER A 726 -0.36 -33.43 7.37
CA SER A 726 -0.67 -33.02 8.75
C SER A 726 0.33 -33.54 9.78
N TYR A 727 0.92 -34.71 9.54
CA TYR A 727 1.94 -35.32 10.40
C TYR A 727 3.19 -34.45 10.51
N ILE A 728 3.75 -34.03 9.37
CA ILE A 728 4.94 -33.16 9.31
C ILE A 728 4.65 -31.82 9.96
N LEU A 729 3.53 -31.19 9.61
CA LEU A 729 3.15 -29.90 10.18
C LEU A 729 2.97 -29.95 11.71
N LYS A 730 2.47 -31.08 12.25
CA LYS A 730 2.40 -31.32 13.69
C LYS A 730 3.77 -31.47 14.33
N LYS A 731 4.70 -32.22 13.72
CA LYS A 731 6.08 -32.33 14.21
C LYS A 731 6.76 -30.97 14.28
N VAL A 732 6.63 -30.17 13.23
CA VAL A 732 7.15 -28.80 13.22
C VAL A 732 6.55 -28.00 14.37
N TYR A 733 5.22 -28.02 14.49
CA TYR A 733 4.51 -27.28 15.52
C TYR A 733 5.02 -27.63 16.93
N TYR A 734 5.12 -28.92 17.24
CA TYR A 734 5.59 -29.38 18.54
C TYR A 734 7.05 -29.00 18.81
N ARG A 735 7.90 -29.09 17.79
CA ARG A 735 9.31 -28.71 17.90
C ARG A 735 9.45 -27.23 18.21
N ILE A 736 8.80 -26.35 17.44
CA ILE A 736 8.85 -24.90 17.67
C ILE A 736 8.30 -24.55 19.06
N LYS A 737 7.22 -25.21 19.49
CA LYS A 737 6.66 -25.04 20.83
C LYS A 737 7.65 -25.41 21.93
N GLN A 738 8.37 -26.53 21.79
CA GLN A 738 9.42 -26.92 22.73
C GLN A 738 10.53 -25.86 22.81
N LEU A 739 10.92 -25.28 21.67
CA LEU A 739 11.95 -24.24 21.62
C LEU A 739 11.51 -22.94 22.30
N LEU A 740 10.28 -22.49 22.05
CA LEU A 740 9.73 -21.33 22.74
C LEU A 740 9.66 -21.56 24.25
N ASN A 741 9.23 -22.75 24.70
CA ASN A 741 9.23 -23.09 26.12
C ASN A 741 10.64 -23.03 26.73
N LYS A 742 11.67 -23.51 26.02
CA LYS A 742 13.07 -23.40 26.48
C LYS A 742 13.54 -21.95 26.57
N ILE A 743 13.18 -21.10 25.60
CA ILE A 743 13.47 -19.66 25.64
C ILE A 743 12.81 -19.01 26.86
N ILE A 744 11.53 -19.34 27.12
CA ILE A 744 10.75 -18.79 28.24
C ILE A 744 11.36 -19.15 29.60
N ILE A 745 11.93 -20.35 29.73
CA ILE A 745 12.54 -20.84 30.97
C ILE A 745 13.94 -20.25 31.19
N GLY A 746 14.46 -19.45 30.25
CA GLY A 746 15.77 -18.78 30.38
C GLY A 746 16.94 -19.60 29.87
N GLY A 747 16.72 -20.52 28.92
CA GLY A 747 17.81 -21.24 28.27
C GLY A 747 18.72 -20.27 27.50
N THR A 748 20.03 -20.38 27.68
CA THR A 748 21.03 -19.59 26.95
C THR A 748 21.07 -19.98 25.48
N PHE A 749 20.94 -19.00 24.59
CA PHE A 749 21.23 -19.18 23.16
C PHE A 749 22.17 -18.09 22.65
N ASN A 750 23.00 -18.40 21.66
CA ASN A 750 24.01 -17.48 21.14
C ASN A 750 23.52 -16.67 19.91
N ASN A 751 24.19 -15.53 19.69
CA ASN A 751 24.28 -14.63 18.51
C ASN A 751 23.03 -13.92 17.94
N PHE A 752 21.82 -14.48 18.02
CA PHE A 752 20.58 -13.71 17.77
C PHE A 752 19.96 -13.27 19.09
N ASN A 753 19.42 -12.06 19.13
CA ASN A 753 18.63 -11.60 20.28
C ASN A 753 17.41 -12.52 20.47
N TYR A 754 17.03 -12.78 21.73
CA TYR A 754 15.85 -13.58 22.07
C TYR A 754 14.58 -13.09 21.37
N SER A 755 14.44 -11.77 21.21
CA SER A 755 13.32 -11.16 20.48
C SER A 755 13.22 -11.68 19.05
N ASP A 756 14.35 -11.77 18.34
CA ASP A 756 14.40 -12.10 16.92
C ASP A 756 14.13 -13.59 16.71
N LYS A 757 14.65 -14.44 17.62
CA LYS A 757 14.34 -15.87 17.63
C LYS A 757 12.85 -16.11 17.85
N ILE A 758 12.24 -15.43 18.82
CA ILE A 758 10.80 -15.53 19.09
C ILE A 758 9.99 -15.10 17.87
N LEU A 759 10.36 -13.98 17.24
CA LEU A 759 9.68 -13.49 16.04
C LEU A 759 9.78 -14.48 14.88
N ILE A 760 10.95 -15.07 14.65
CA ILE A 760 11.16 -16.05 13.55
C ILE A 760 10.40 -17.36 13.83
N PHE A 761 10.40 -17.83 15.08
CA PHE A 761 9.65 -19.02 15.48
C PHE A 761 8.14 -18.80 15.36
N HIS A 762 7.67 -17.61 15.75
CA HIS A 762 6.29 -17.18 15.56
C HIS A 762 5.92 -17.08 14.08
N GLU A 763 6.82 -16.54 13.25
CA GLU A 763 6.59 -16.46 11.81
C GLU A 763 6.53 -17.84 11.16
N CYS A 764 7.33 -18.80 11.62
CA CYS A 764 7.21 -20.17 11.17
C CYS A 764 5.86 -20.81 11.55
N PHE A 765 5.33 -20.54 12.75
CA PHE A 765 3.96 -20.92 13.08
C PHE A 765 2.95 -20.30 12.12
N ASN A 766 3.06 -19.00 11.84
CA ASN A 766 2.16 -18.30 10.93
C ASN A 766 2.15 -18.93 9.54
N GLN A 767 3.34 -19.22 8.99
CA GLN A 767 3.46 -19.78 7.64
C GLN A 767 2.94 -21.21 7.56
N ILE A 768 3.20 -22.05 8.56
CA ILE A 768 2.66 -23.41 8.66
C ILE A 768 1.15 -23.40 8.80
N TYR A 769 0.62 -22.47 9.59
CA TYR A 769 -0.82 -22.34 9.77
C TYR A 769 -1.50 -21.82 8.51
N SER A 770 -0.96 -20.77 7.90
CA SER A 770 -1.40 -20.22 6.61
C SER A 770 -1.45 -21.31 5.55
N TYR A 771 -0.35 -22.07 5.42
CA TYR A 771 -0.27 -23.25 4.57
C TYR A 771 -1.40 -24.25 4.86
N SER A 772 -1.54 -24.65 6.12
CA SER A 772 -2.54 -25.63 6.54
C SER A 772 -3.96 -25.19 6.19
N ARG A 773 -4.26 -23.90 6.34
CA ARG A 773 -5.56 -23.32 6.01
C ARG A 773 -5.81 -23.33 4.50
N VAL A 774 -4.84 -22.85 3.71
CA VAL A 774 -4.95 -22.84 2.24
C VAL A 774 -5.13 -24.26 1.70
N ARG A 775 -4.57 -25.26 2.37
CA ARG A 775 -4.68 -26.68 2.00
C ARG A 775 -5.77 -27.46 2.71
N ASN A 776 -6.53 -26.84 3.61
CA ASN A 776 -7.52 -27.49 4.45
C ASN A 776 -6.97 -28.73 5.20
N ILE A 777 -5.75 -28.60 5.72
CA ILE A 777 -5.04 -29.62 6.51
C ILE A 777 -5.15 -29.27 7.98
N ARG A 778 -5.59 -30.22 8.80
CA ARG A 778 -5.73 -30.02 10.25
C ARG A 778 -4.39 -30.19 10.96
N VAL A 779 -3.80 -29.09 11.40
CA VAL A 779 -2.50 -29.09 12.12
C VAL A 779 -2.66 -28.98 13.64
N LEU A 780 -3.72 -28.32 14.12
CA LEU A 780 -3.90 -28.05 15.55
C LEU A 780 -4.06 -29.33 16.40
N PRO A 781 -3.29 -29.49 17.49
CA PRO A 781 -3.72 -30.29 18.62
C PRO A 781 -4.92 -29.63 19.33
N ALA A 782 -5.63 -30.42 20.14
CA ALA A 782 -6.86 -30.01 20.82
C ALA A 782 -6.70 -28.72 21.65
N ARG A 783 -7.84 -28.09 22.01
CA ARG A 783 -8.00 -26.86 22.82
C ARG A 783 -7.02 -26.70 24.02
N TYR A 784 -6.44 -27.79 24.52
CA TYR A 784 -5.58 -27.89 25.69
C TYR A 784 -4.27 -27.05 25.68
N ASP A 785 -3.70 -26.74 24.51
CA ASP A 785 -2.34 -26.18 24.45
C ASP A 785 -2.27 -24.66 24.70
N VAL A 786 -3.28 -23.91 24.25
CA VAL A 786 -3.39 -22.47 24.53
C VAL A 786 -3.63 -22.22 26.02
N TYR A 787 -4.42 -23.10 26.67
CA TYR A 787 -4.61 -23.08 28.12
C TYR A 787 -3.30 -23.21 28.89
N ARG A 788 -2.33 -24.01 28.42
CA ARG A 788 -1.03 -24.19 29.10
C ARG A 788 -0.15 -22.93 29.06
N ILE A 789 -0.17 -22.16 27.98
CA ILE A 789 0.56 -20.87 27.91
C ILE A 789 -0.06 -19.88 28.91
N PHE A 790 -1.39 -19.82 28.97
CA PHE A 790 -2.09 -19.00 29.96
C PHE A 790 -1.97 -19.52 31.40
N GLN A 791 -1.53 -20.76 31.61
CA GLN A 791 -1.20 -21.31 32.92
C GLN A 791 0.24 -21.01 33.37
N ASN A 792 1.07 -20.39 32.52
CA ASN A 792 2.41 -19.96 32.92
C ASN A 792 2.31 -18.91 34.04
N LYS A 793 3.02 -19.15 35.14
CA LYS A 793 2.99 -18.28 36.33
C LYS A 793 3.30 -16.81 36.01
N TYR A 794 4.25 -16.53 35.11
CA TYR A 794 4.63 -15.17 34.73
C TYR A 794 3.51 -14.46 33.93
N VAL A 795 2.87 -15.19 33.02
CA VAL A 795 1.74 -14.70 32.23
C VAL A 795 0.52 -14.44 33.12
N ILE A 796 0.15 -15.41 33.98
CA ILE A 796 -0.94 -15.26 34.97
C ILE A 796 -0.70 -14.01 35.81
N THR A 797 0.48 -13.92 36.41
CA THR A 797 0.86 -12.84 37.30
C THR A 797 0.72 -11.48 36.63
N TYR A 798 1.26 -11.34 35.42
CA TYR A 798 1.19 -10.09 34.68
C TYR A 798 -0.25 -9.66 34.42
N HIS A 799 -1.09 -10.59 33.98
CA HIS A 799 -2.49 -10.28 33.72
C HIS A 799 -3.27 -9.98 35.00
N VAL A 800 -3.13 -10.78 36.06
CA VAL A 800 -3.85 -10.52 37.33
C VAL A 800 -3.55 -9.12 37.85
N VAL A 801 -2.28 -8.71 37.87
CA VAL A 801 -1.89 -7.37 38.35
C VAL A 801 -2.38 -6.26 37.42
N GLU A 802 -2.23 -6.39 36.09
CA GLU A 802 -2.72 -5.38 35.15
C GLU A 802 -4.26 -5.26 35.15
N LEU A 803 -4.99 -6.35 35.40
CA LEU A 803 -6.45 -6.36 35.48
C LEU A 803 -6.97 -5.73 36.77
N LEU A 804 -6.34 -6.04 37.92
CA LEU A 804 -6.61 -5.36 39.18
C LEU A 804 -6.35 -3.86 39.05
N LYS A 805 -5.24 -3.49 38.41
CA LYS A 805 -4.92 -2.09 38.11
C LYS A 805 -5.95 -1.44 37.20
N ARG A 806 -6.40 -2.12 36.13
CA ARG A 806 -7.36 -1.58 35.16
C ARG A 806 -8.71 -1.28 35.81
N ASN A 807 -9.25 -2.25 36.54
CA ASN A 807 -10.60 -2.18 37.11
C ASN A 807 -10.63 -1.71 38.57
N LEU A 808 -9.50 -1.27 39.13
CA LEU A 808 -9.36 -0.91 40.54
C LEU A 808 -9.74 -2.06 41.51
N GLY A 809 -9.52 -3.30 41.07
CA GLY A 809 -9.90 -4.50 41.81
C GLY A 809 -11.41 -4.76 41.88
N MET A 810 -12.22 -4.10 41.06
CA MET A 810 -13.67 -4.30 41.05
C MET A 810 -14.10 -5.25 39.93
N ASP A 811 -15.15 -6.02 40.21
CA ASP A 811 -15.92 -6.75 39.21
C ASP A 811 -16.78 -5.75 38.44
N ILE A 812 -16.57 -5.68 37.12
CA ILE A 812 -17.17 -4.63 36.28
C ILE A 812 -18.66 -4.85 35.99
N LEU A 813 -19.15 -6.08 36.08
CA LEU A 813 -20.56 -6.39 35.84
C LEU A 813 -21.41 -6.16 37.09
N TYR A 814 -20.82 -6.35 38.27
CA TYR A 814 -21.51 -6.23 39.55
C TYR A 814 -21.19 -4.94 40.32
N PHE A 815 -20.17 -4.19 39.90
CA PHE A 815 -19.68 -2.99 40.56
C PHE A 815 -19.36 -3.22 42.05
N ARG A 816 -18.63 -4.32 42.33
CA ARG A 816 -18.21 -4.71 43.68
C ARG A 816 -16.73 -5.01 43.73
N ASN A 817 -16.12 -4.86 44.90
CA ASN A 817 -14.74 -5.31 45.13
C ASN A 817 -14.63 -6.82 44.90
N LEU A 818 -13.57 -7.24 44.21
CA LEU A 818 -13.20 -8.64 44.12
C LEU A 818 -12.79 -9.12 45.53
N PRO A 819 -13.41 -10.19 46.07
CA PRO A 819 -13.09 -10.68 47.40
C PRO A 819 -11.67 -11.26 47.44
N HIS A 820 -10.94 -11.07 48.54
CA HIS A 820 -9.56 -11.56 48.65
C HIS A 820 -9.48 -13.09 48.62
N SER A 821 -10.51 -13.76 49.14
CA SER A 821 -10.59 -15.21 49.22
C SER A 821 -10.44 -15.89 47.86
N ILE A 822 -10.86 -15.24 46.76
CA ILE A 822 -10.80 -15.87 45.43
C ILE A 822 -9.38 -16.17 44.98
N PHE A 823 -8.39 -15.48 45.55
CA PHE A 823 -6.97 -15.66 45.24
C PHE A 823 -6.27 -16.66 46.17
N ASN A 824 -6.85 -16.94 47.34
CA ASN A 824 -6.32 -17.95 48.28
C ASN A 824 -6.56 -19.38 47.76
N ASP A 825 -7.76 -19.64 47.27
CA ASP A 825 -8.23 -20.97 46.89
C ASP A 825 -8.16 -21.22 45.37
N GLY A 826 -7.68 -20.23 44.61
CA GLY A 826 -7.67 -20.27 43.14
C GLY A 826 -9.08 -20.24 42.53
N SER A 827 -10.10 -19.80 43.27
CA SER A 827 -11.49 -19.73 42.81
C SER A 827 -11.80 -18.49 41.94
N TRP A 828 -10.80 -17.72 41.54
CA TRP A 828 -10.98 -16.71 40.50
C TRP A 828 -11.07 -17.34 39.12
N VAL A 829 -11.87 -16.72 38.24
CA VAL A 829 -11.96 -17.11 36.83
C VAL A 829 -11.52 -15.97 35.94
N ARG A 830 -10.78 -16.34 34.89
CA ARG A 830 -10.54 -15.49 33.74
C ARG A 830 -11.61 -15.76 32.70
N HIS A 831 -12.31 -14.70 32.32
CA HIS A 831 -13.29 -14.78 31.25
C HIS A 831 -12.64 -14.46 29.91
N HIS A 832 -12.81 -15.40 28.99
CA HIS A 832 -12.33 -15.29 27.62
C HIS A 832 -13.52 -14.98 26.72
N PHE A 833 -13.84 -13.70 26.57
CA PHE A 833 -14.68 -13.24 25.46
C PHE A 833 -13.96 -13.63 24.18
N ARG A 834 -14.63 -14.38 23.31
CA ARG A 834 -14.04 -15.41 22.43
C ARG A 834 -13.18 -14.83 21.32
N TYR A 835 -12.27 -13.89 21.55
CA TYR A 835 -11.17 -13.69 20.63
C TYR A 835 -10.34 -14.98 20.57
N ALA A 836 -9.79 -15.53 21.64
CA ALA A 836 -8.99 -16.76 21.54
C ALA A 836 -9.76 -17.95 20.90
N ASP A 837 -11.04 -18.14 21.24
CA ASP A 837 -11.85 -19.25 20.71
C ASP A 837 -12.37 -18.98 19.28
N TYR A 838 -12.59 -17.71 18.89
CA TYR A 838 -12.88 -17.30 17.52
C TYR A 838 -11.63 -17.37 16.66
N ILE A 839 -10.46 -16.93 17.14
CA ILE A 839 -9.14 -17.07 16.50
C ILE A 839 -8.78 -18.54 16.24
N ILE A 840 -9.04 -19.42 17.22
CA ILE A 840 -8.78 -20.86 17.10
C ILE A 840 -9.79 -21.55 16.16
N ARG A 841 -11.02 -21.03 16.05
CA ARG A 841 -12.09 -21.62 15.20
C ARG A 841 -12.20 -20.98 13.81
N TYR A 842 -11.77 -19.73 13.66
CA TYR A 842 -11.96 -18.83 12.53
C TYR A 842 -10.86 -17.78 12.53
N ASP A 843 -9.83 -18.02 11.70
CA ASP A 843 -8.94 -17.00 11.14
C ASP A 843 -8.27 -16.02 12.11
N LEU A 844 -6.94 -16.06 12.19
CA LEU A 844 -6.19 -14.79 12.24
C LEU A 844 -4.95 -14.80 11.38
N GLY A 845 -5.07 -14.06 10.27
CA GLY A 845 -4.13 -12.97 10.03
C GLY A 845 -4.53 -11.79 10.91
N GLU A 846 -3.51 -11.08 11.40
CA GLU A 846 -3.56 -9.86 12.23
C GLU A 846 -4.12 -10.04 13.66
N LEU A 847 -3.24 -10.56 14.53
CA LEU A 847 -3.31 -10.37 15.97
C LEU A 847 -3.29 -8.87 16.32
N LYS A 848 -4.45 -8.28 16.58
CA LYS A 848 -4.53 -7.14 17.52
C LYS A 848 -4.28 -7.69 18.93
N SER A 849 -3.01 -7.85 19.28
CA SER A 849 -2.52 -8.29 20.59
C SER A 849 -2.95 -7.41 21.78
N SER A 850 -3.59 -6.26 21.50
CA SER A 850 -4.18 -5.42 22.55
C SER A 850 -5.30 -6.10 23.34
N LYS A 851 -5.93 -7.17 22.81
CA LYS A 851 -7.07 -7.84 23.46
C LYS A 851 -6.71 -8.88 24.52
N VAL A 852 -5.43 -9.23 24.68
CA VAL A 852 -5.02 -10.10 25.81
C VAL A 852 -5.13 -9.35 27.15
N LYS A 853 -5.05 -8.01 27.14
CA LYS A 853 -5.41 -7.20 28.30
C LYS A 853 -6.91 -7.27 28.63
N ASP A 854 -7.77 -7.69 27.71
CA ASP A 854 -9.23 -7.70 27.86
C ASP A 854 -9.77 -8.98 28.51
N ILE A 855 -8.90 -9.81 29.08
CA ILE A 855 -9.30 -10.89 29.98
C ILE A 855 -10.01 -10.26 31.20
N LEU A 856 -11.23 -10.66 31.54
CA LEU A 856 -11.85 -10.17 32.77
C LEU A 856 -11.47 -11.07 33.94
N LEU A 857 -11.20 -10.45 35.08
CA LEU A 857 -11.00 -11.14 36.34
C LEU A 857 -12.30 -11.05 37.15
N SER A 858 -12.84 -12.21 37.52
CA SER A 858 -14.05 -12.31 38.34
C SER A 858 -13.96 -13.48 39.32
N SER A 859 -14.89 -13.55 40.26
CA SER A 859 -15.07 -14.69 41.16
C SER A 859 -15.79 -15.84 40.44
N ASN A 860 -15.45 -17.10 40.77
CA ASN A 860 -16.21 -18.28 40.34
C ASN A 860 -17.72 -18.14 40.59
N LYS A 861 -18.12 -17.47 41.68
CA LYS A 861 -19.54 -17.20 42.01
C LYS A 861 -20.29 -16.48 40.89
N TYR A 862 -19.60 -15.61 40.15
CA TYR A 862 -20.18 -14.80 39.08
C TYR A 862 -19.92 -15.39 37.67
N HIS A 863 -19.23 -16.53 37.60
CA HIS A 863 -18.77 -17.14 36.35
C HIS A 863 -19.92 -17.39 35.36
N SER A 864 -21.06 -17.88 35.84
CA SER A 864 -22.24 -18.16 35.02
C SER A 864 -22.82 -16.91 34.34
N SER A 865 -22.71 -15.74 34.99
CA SER A 865 -23.27 -14.50 34.47
C SER A 865 -22.45 -13.94 33.31
N TYR A 866 -21.13 -14.10 33.35
CA TYR A 866 -20.25 -13.72 32.24
C TYR A 866 -20.33 -14.70 31.06
N ARG A 867 -20.60 -16.00 31.31
CA ARG A 867 -20.77 -17.01 30.24
C ARG A 867 -21.86 -16.66 29.22
N ILE A 868 -22.89 -15.90 29.62
CA ILE A 868 -23.94 -15.44 28.72
C ILE A 868 -23.36 -14.45 27.69
N TYR A 869 -22.46 -13.57 28.13
CA TYR A 869 -21.82 -12.58 27.27
C TYR A 869 -20.71 -13.18 26.40
N GLU A 870 -20.01 -14.23 26.87
CA GLU A 870 -18.98 -14.94 26.08
C GLU A 870 -19.54 -15.72 24.88
N ARG A 871 -20.84 -16.03 24.87
CA ARG A 871 -21.44 -16.92 23.86
C ARG A 871 -21.96 -16.20 22.61
N SER A 872 -22.03 -14.87 22.62
CA SER A 872 -22.62 -14.09 21.52
C SER A 872 -21.80 -12.83 21.22
N LYS A 873 -21.72 -12.45 19.94
CA LYS A 873 -21.05 -11.23 19.50
C LYS A 873 -21.59 -9.97 20.20
N LYS A 874 -22.92 -9.88 20.37
CA LYS A 874 -23.57 -8.79 21.11
C LYS A 874 -23.11 -8.74 22.58
N GLY A 875 -22.88 -9.90 23.20
CA GLY A 875 -22.34 -9.98 24.54
C GLY A 875 -20.88 -9.51 24.64
N GLU A 876 -20.05 -9.85 23.66
CA GLU A 876 -18.66 -9.36 23.54
C GLU A 876 -18.62 -7.84 23.35
N ASP A 877 -19.43 -7.32 22.42
CA ASP A 877 -19.56 -5.88 22.17
C ASP A 877 -19.97 -5.13 23.45
N ASN A 878 -20.87 -5.72 24.25
CA ASN A 878 -21.26 -5.16 25.54
C ASN A 878 -20.09 -5.09 26.51
N ILE A 879 -19.28 -6.15 26.64
CA ILE A 879 -18.11 -6.13 27.54
C ILE A 879 -17.07 -5.10 27.10
N GLU A 880 -16.79 -4.97 25.81
CA GLU A 880 -15.87 -3.95 25.29
C GLU A 880 -16.34 -2.53 25.68
N ARG A 881 -17.64 -2.24 25.52
CA ARG A 881 -18.24 -0.97 25.94
C ARG A 881 -18.19 -0.78 27.46
N ILE A 882 -18.33 -1.84 28.26
CA ILE A 882 -18.21 -1.74 29.72
C ILE A 882 -16.77 -1.38 30.12
N LEU A 883 -15.78 -2.00 29.47
CA LEU A 883 -14.37 -1.68 29.68
C LEU A 883 -14.05 -0.24 29.28
N GLU A 884 -14.63 0.24 28.18
CA GLU A 884 -14.55 1.64 27.76
C GLU A 884 -15.15 2.58 28.82
N ALA A 885 -16.34 2.26 29.35
CA ALA A 885 -16.97 3.03 30.43
C ALA A 885 -16.06 3.11 31.67
N PHE A 886 -15.50 1.98 32.12
CA PHE A 886 -14.58 1.93 33.25
C PHE A 886 -13.29 2.74 33.02
N ALA A 887 -12.76 2.73 31.80
CA ALA A 887 -11.60 3.55 31.45
C ALA A 887 -11.95 5.04 31.54
N ILE A 888 -13.14 5.45 31.09
CA ILE A 888 -13.64 6.82 31.24
C ILE A 888 -13.78 7.19 32.72
N PHE A 889 -14.36 6.30 33.54
CA PHE A 889 -14.55 6.54 34.97
C PHE A 889 -13.23 6.70 35.73
N LYS A 890 -12.28 5.81 35.45
CA LYS A 890 -10.95 5.82 36.06
C LYS A 890 -10.14 7.05 35.67
N ASN A 891 -10.30 7.55 34.45
CA ASN A 891 -9.56 8.72 33.96
C ASN A 891 -10.30 10.04 34.19
N TYR A 892 -11.49 10.01 34.80
CA TYR A 892 -12.24 11.22 35.12
C TYR A 892 -11.51 12.08 36.16
N SER A 893 -11.36 13.37 35.87
CA SER A 893 -10.73 14.34 36.78
C SER A 893 -11.61 14.61 37.99
N GLY A 894 -11.11 14.34 39.19
CA GLY A 894 -11.84 14.50 40.44
C GLY A 894 -12.85 13.38 40.70
N LYS A 895 -13.69 13.49 41.74
CA LYS A 895 -14.64 12.43 42.11
C LYS A 895 -15.70 12.23 41.02
N ILE A 896 -15.93 10.98 40.61
CA ILE A 896 -17.05 10.63 39.74
C ILE A 896 -18.33 10.51 40.57
N ILE A 897 -19.39 11.15 40.09
CA ILE A 897 -20.72 11.13 40.70
C ILE A 897 -21.70 10.31 39.86
N GLU A 898 -22.77 9.84 40.47
CA GLU A 898 -23.80 8.99 39.85
C GLU A 898 -24.33 9.54 38.53
N ARG A 899 -24.71 10.83 38.49
CA ARG A 899 -25.20 11.49 37.26
C ARG A 899 -24.23 11.35 36.08
N LYS A 900 -22.92 11.35 36.37
CA LYS A 900 -21.89 11.19 35.34
C LYS A 900 -21.77 9.74 34.88
N ILE A 901 -21.91 8.77 35.79
CA ILE A 901 -21.98 7.34 35.46
C ILE A 901 -23.13 7.07 34.50
N ILE A 902 -24.34 7.54 34.85
CA ILE A 902 -25.54 7.39 34.00
C ILE A 902 -25.27 7.93 32.60
N LYS A 903 -24.79 9.17 32.49
CA LYS A 903 -24.53 9.81 31.19
C LYS A 903 -23.53 9.04 30.32
N VAL A 904 -22.47 8.47 30.91
CA VAL A 904 -21.48 7.67 30.17
C VAL A 904 -22.08 6.35 29.73
N LEU A 905 -22.81 5.66 30.60
CA LEU A 905 -23.47 4.39 30.26
C LEU A 905 -24.56 4.59 29.20
N GLU A 906 -25.32 5.67 29.25
CA GLU A 906 -26.28 6.08 28.21
C GLU A 906 -25.60 6.26 26.86
N SER A 907 -24.48 6.99 26.83
CA SER A 907 -23.73 7.23 25.58
C SER A 907 -23.16 5.97 24.95
N LEU A 908 -22.99 4.90 25.74
CA LEU A 908 -22.47 3.61 25.30
C LEU A 908 -23.55 2.54 25.17
N ASP A 909 -24.85 2.89 25.30
CA ASP A 909 -25.97 1.94 25.23
C ASP A 909 -25.87 0.82 26.31
N LEU A 910 -25.54 1.22 27.53
CA LEU A 910 -25.31 0.37 28.70
C LEU A 910 -26.22 0.71 29.89
N ASN A 911 -27.37 1.35 29.67
CA ASN A 911 -28.30 1.74 30.77
C ASN A 911 -28.73 0.57 31.64
N TRP A 912 -28.90 -0.61 31.04
CA TRP A 912 -29.22 -1.84 31.75
C TRP A 912 -28.19 -2.17 32.84
N LEU A 913 -26.92 -1.79 32.65
CA LEU A 913 -25.85 -2.07 33.60
C LEU A 913 -25.97 -1.22 34.86
N TYR A 914 -26.33 0.05 34.72
CA TYR A 914 -26.62 0.91 35.85
C TYR A 914 -27.80 0.38 36.67
N HIS A 915 -28.89 -0.02 36.01
CA HIS A 915 -30.02 -0.66 36.69
C HIS A 915 -29.62 -1.95 37.41
N LYS A 916 -28.72 -2.75 36.82
CA LYS A 916 -28.16 -3.94 37.44
C LYS A 916 -27.28 -3.65 38.67
N TRP A 917 -26.55 -2.53 38.67
CA TRP A 917 -25.80 -2.09 39.85
C TRP A 917 -26.75 -1.61 40.95
N LYS A 918 -27.76 -0.83 40.60
CA LYS A 918 -28.80 -0.33 41.52
C LYS A 918 -29.72 -1.38 42.08
N SER A 919 -29.98 -2.48 41.37
CA SER A 919 -30.84 -3.55 41.86
C SER A 919 -30.30 -4.25 43.12
N GLN A 920 -29.07 -3.91 43.54
CA GLN A 920 -28.45 -4.37 44.78
C GLN A 920 -28.76 -3.46 45.98
N GLY A 921 -29.48 -2.35 45.78
CA GLY A 921 -29.78 -1.33 46.78
C GLY A 921 -29.02 -0.02 46.51
N GLN A 922 -29.71 1.12 46.72
CA GLN A 922 -29.14 2.46 46.56
C GLN A 922 -27.90 2.67 47.43
N GLU A 923 -28.04 2.35 48.72
CA GLU A 923 -26.99 2.50 49.72
C GLU A 923 -25.74 1.71 49.33
N GLN A 924 -25.92 0.48 48.85
CA GLN A 924 -24.82 -0.37 48.40
C GLN A 924 -24.11 0.21 47.16
N PHE A 925 -24.86 0.78 46.22
CA PHE A 925 -24.30 1.45 45.04
C PHE A 925 -23.48 2.68 45.45
N ASP A 926 -24.02 3.53 46.32
CA ASP A 926 -23.35 4.75 46.79
C ASP A 926 -22.06 4.43 47.56
N LEU A 927 -22.09 3.37 48.38
CA LEU A 927 -20.92 2.87 49.10
C LEU A 927 -19.83 2.38 48.13
N MET A 928 -20.20 1.61 47.09
CA MET A 928 -19.26 1.15 46.06
C MET A 928 -18.74 2.30 45.19
N LEU A 929 -19.54 3.32 44.92
CA LEU A 929 -19.12 4.52 44.20
C LEU A 929 -18.09 5.34 45.00
N LYS A 930 -18.31 5.46 46.31
CA LYS A 930 -17.34 6.08 47.23
C LYS A 930 -16.02 5.31 47.25
N GLU A 931 -16.09 3.99 47.34
CA GLU A 931 -14.91 3.10 47.32
C GLU A 931 -14.17 3.15 45.98
N PHE A 932 -14.88 3.14 44.85
CA PHE A 932 -14.29 3.28 43.51
C PHE A 932 -13.47 4.58 43.42
N ASN A 933 -14.04 5.71 43.87
CA ASN A 933 -13.35 6.99 43.89
C ASN A 933 -12.12 6.98 44.79
N PHE A 934 -12.21 6.38 45.98
CA PHE A 934 -11.08 6.27 46.89
C PHE A 934 -9.93 5.46 46.31
N ARG A 935 -10.22 4.30 45.72
CA ARG A 935 -9.22 3.45 45.05
C ARG A 935 -8.59 4.14 43.84
N LYS A 936 -9.40 4.89 43.09
CA LYS A 936 -8.95 5.65 41.92
C LYS A 936 -7.92 6.71 42.31
N GLU A 937 -8.25 7.57 43.27
CA GLU A 937 -7.31 8.60 43.76
C GLU A 937 -6.08 7.94 44.40
N PHE A 938 -6.27 6.88 45.21
CA PHE A 938 -5.15 6.18 45.83
C PHE A 938 -4.16 5.63 44.79
N LEU A 939 -4.62 4.95 43.73
CA LEU A 939 -3.76 4.42 42.68
C LEU A 939 -3.15 5.51 41.80
N LYS A 940 -3.78 6.67 41.70
CA LYS A 940 -3.22 7.83 40.98
C LYS A 940 -2.06 8.44 41.75
N ASP A 941 -2.21 8.56 43.07
CA ASP A 941 -1.23 9.19 43.97
C ASP A 941 -0.13 8.22 44.44
N ASN A 942 -0.29 6.92 44.21
CA ASN A 942 0.63 5.88 44.69
C ASN A 942 1.00 4.86 43.60
N SER A 943 2.08 4.14 43.83
CA SER A 943 2.49 3.04 42.93
C SER A 943 1.52 1.86 42.99
N ILE A 944 1.53 1.04 41.93
CA ILE A 944 0.78 -0.22 41.89
C ILE A 944 1.16 -1.15 43.05
N GLU A 945 2.40 -1.08 43.53
CA GLU A 945 2.86 -1.82 44.71
C GLU A 945 2.06 -1.45 45.96
N LYS A 946 1.98 -0.14 46.27
CA LYS A 946 1.24 0.36 47.43
C LYS A 946 -0.25 0.04 47.31
N PHE A 947 -0.80 0.10 46.09
CA PHE A 947 -2.18 -0.30 45.83
C PHE A 947 -2.42 -1.78 46.17
N LEU A 948 -1.55 -2.68 45.71
CA LEU A 948 -1.67 -4.11 46.02
C LEU A 948 -1.46 -4.37 47.52
N LYS A 949 -0.46 -3.77 48.17
CA LYS A 949 -0.25 -3.92 49.62
C LYS A 949 -1.49 -3.55 50.43
N LYS A 950 -2.18 -2.46 50.04
CA LYS A 950 -3.37 -1.96 50.74
C LYS A 950 -4.63 -2.78 50.45
N TYR A 951 -4.92 -3.05 49.18
CA TYR A 951 -6.22 -3.63 48.78
C TYR A 951 -6.16 -5.10 48.40
N TYR A 952 -4.98 -5.68 48.15
CA TYR A 952 -4.79 -7.07 47.70
C TYR A 952 -3.46 -7.66 48.18
N LYS A 953 -3.20 -7.63 49.51
CA LYS A 953 -1.92 -8.04 50.10
C LYS A 953 -1.44 -9.42 49.61
N ILE A 954 -2.36 -10.38 49.51
CA ILE A 954 -2.07 -11.71 48.98
C ILE A 954 -1.48 -11.71 47.56
N ILE A 955 -2.01 -10.85 46.68
CA ILE A 955 -1.51 -10.70 45.31
C ILE A 955 -0.14 -10.05 45.33
N TYR A 956 0.07 -9.08 46.21
CA TYR A 956 1.38 -8.50 46.40
C TYR A 956 2.40 -9.59 46.80
N ASP A 957 2.09 -10.37 47.84
CA ASP A 957 2.99 -11.40 48.38
C ASP A 957 3.27 -12.51 47.36
N GLN A 958 2.27 -12.97 46.61
CA GLN A 958 2.40 -14.10 45.69
C GLN A 958 2.92 -13.73 44.29
N TYR A 959 2.55 -12.55 43.79
CA TYR A 959 2.69 -12.24 42.36
C TYR A 959 3.55 -11.00 42.08
N PHE A 960 3.76 -10.08 43.02
CA PHE A 960 4.38 -8.80 42.66
C PHE A 960 5.80 -8.91 42.10
N ASN A 961 6.64 -9.79 42.66
CA ASN A 961 8.00 -10.00 42.17
C ASN A 961 8.04 -10.55 40.73
N ASN A 962 7.19 -11.53 40.43
CA ASN A 962 7.05 -12.07 39.08
C ASN A 962 6.52 -11.00 38.11
N TYR A 963 5.61 -10.12 38.57
CA TYR A 963 5.09 -9.02 37.77
C TYR A 963 6.18 -8.01 37.43
N LEU A 964 6.98 -7.60 38.41
CA LEU A 964 8.13 -6.71 38.20
C LEU A 964 9.14 -7.32 37.23
N TYR A 965 9.47 -8.60 37.41
CA TYR A 965 10.38 -9.32 36.51
C TYR A 965 9.88 -9.28 35.06
N VAL A 966 8.61 -9.61 34.84
CA VAL A 966 7.99 -9.56 33.51
C VAL A 966 7.96 -8.15 32.94
N LYS A 967 7.55 -7.15 33.74
CA LYS A 967 7.45 -5.76 33.33
C LYS A 967 8.80 -5.17 32.93
N ASN A 968 9.85 -5.50 33.68
CA ASN A 968 11.23 -5.06 33.40
C ASN A 968 11.86 -5.80 32.22
N ASN A 969 11.32 -6.96 31.85
CA ASN A 969 11.77 -7.76 30.71
C ASN A 969 10.68 -7.88 29.63
N ILE A 970 9.81 -6.85 29.50
CA ILE A 970 8.59 -6.98 28.70
C ILE A 970 8.89 -7.32 27.24
N ASP A 971 10.04 -6.89 26.69
CA ASP A 971 10.46 -7.21 25.33
C ASP A 971 10.80 -8.70 25.14
N LYS A 972 11.32 -9.37 26.18
CA LYS A 972 11.56 -10.83 26.15
C LYS A 972 10.26 -11.63 26.23
N PHE A 973 9.27 -11.10 26.96
CA PHE A 973 7.97 -11.74 27.13
C PHE A 973 6.92 -11.26 26.12
N LYS A 974 7.28 -10.32 25.24
CA LYS A 974 6.33 -9.59 24.42
C LYS A 974 5.51 -10.52 23.54
N GLY A 975 6.15 -11.44 22.84
CA GLY A 975 5.47 -12.42 21.97
C GLY A 975 4.74 -13.55 22.69
N ILE A 976 4.82 -13.61 24.02
CA ILE A 976 4.11 -14.61 24.85
C ILE A 976 2.92 -13.96 25.56
N ILE A 977 3.06 -12.70 25.95
CA ILE A 977 2.04 -11.92 26.67
C ILE A 977 1.08 -11.21 25.71
N PHE A 978 1.58 -10.76 24.55
CA PHE A 978 0.84 -10.03 23.53
C PHE A 978 0.83 -10.87 22.25
#